data_AF-A0A2N7VGC4-F1
#
_entry.id   AF-A0A2N7VGC4-F1
#
_cell.length_a   1.000
_cell.length_b   1.000
_cell.length_c   1.000
_cell.angle_alpha   90.00
_cell.angle_beta   90.00
_cell.angle_gamma   90.00
#
_symmetry.space_group_name_H-M   'P 1'
#
loop_
_entity.id
_entity.type
_entity.pdbx_description
1 polymer ?
#
loop_
_entity_poly.entity_id
_entity_poly.type
_entity_poly.pdbx_seq_one_letter_code
_entity_poly.pdbx_strand_id
1 'polypeptide(L)'
;MSKNKKTDSMIFKRFSLAALPLAIALAQLPSSAQAATSWVSTATSAFLLPGAQRTAGVRPDTSVAAPTGYALNVSGMPALTDTKVTPLEVSQPLHIVVVLKGRDEAGLDALLREQSEPGSANYQRYLTTAEFNERFAPTQAQVKAVVAHLRANGFGNISVSENNKLISAEGNVENARGAFNVTLKRFNYRGKSVYGNDAPAQVPGELGGAVQAVLGLQNAEVPHRLIHRLLPPSALIGEQDHAAQMLSGQQVGHKPTDFAQIYGASGLPPATKTTVGIVTWGDMTQTIADLKQFTQSAGLPTVNTAVVPGGQGTLADDGDPAEWDLDSQDIVGVSGGVKKLVFYAAINGDSSDSGLTDATLTQTYNTVATRNEAKLINVSLGEDEAAAYADGSLKANDAAFKQAAAQGQIFSIASGDAGVYQWSYSPQGAPGFIGNYNGSGTAITTTIPMTKYSVSWPASSPYVVAVGGTTLATTNRTTWAGETVWNEGAAYADLDFFGNPADNAARIWATGGGVSSYEAVPAWQTAVLGSAVKKRALPDVAFDAASSTGALIVIGGQADQQVGGTSLSSPIFVGGFARIESAHNNVIGLPTSCLYRKLSSNKALVRDVTASSNNGYGQYGYKPATGWDHDTGFGSLQFSKLSATY
;
A
#
# COMPACT_ATOMS: atom_id res chain seq x y z
N MET A 1 -11.18 12.43 -98.33
CA MET A 1 -10.81 13.79 -98.79
C MET A 1 -9.71 14.30 -97.86
N SER A 2 -8.46 13.97 -98.17
CA SER A 2 -7.47 14.80 -98.90
C SER A 2 -6.95 16.01 -98.11
N LYS A 3 -5.64 15.90 -97.79
CA LYS A 3 -4.74 16.90 -97.20
C LYS A 3 -4.49 18.10 -98.14
N ASN A 4 -4.12 19.25 -97.57
CA ASN A 4 -3.05 20.17 -98.02
C ASN A 4 -2.79 21.23 -96.90
N LYS A 5 -1.56 21.35 -96.33
CA LYS A 5 -0.41 22.22 -96.74
C LYS A 5 -0.77 23.73 -96.64
N LYS A 6 -0.09 24.64 -95.95
CA LYS A 6 1.37 24.99 -95.81
C LYS A 6 1.50 26.12 -94.74
N THR A 7 2.42 26.02 -93.76
CA THR A 7 3.65 26.85 -93.54
C THR A 7 3.56 28.38 -93.60
N ASP A 8 4.00 29.03 -92.51
CA ASP A 8 4.98 30.15 -92.42
C ASP A 8 4.97 30.69 -90.97
N SER A 9 5.99 31.31 -90.36
CA SER A 9 7.44 31.37 -90.51
C SER A 9 7.95 32.24 -89.33
N MET A 10 8.97 31.76 -88.61
CA MET A 10 10.05 32.49 -87.90
C MET A 10 9.73 33.66 -86.95
N ILE A 11 10.33 33.64 -85.74
CA ILE A 11 11.25 34.70 -85.26
C ILE A 11 12.13 34.16 -84.10
N PHE A 12 13.44 34.18 -84.40
CA PHE A 12 14.66 34.33 -83.61
C PHE A 12 14.91 33.64 -82.26
N LYS A 13 16.07 32.97 -82.23
CA LYS A 13 16.71 32.30 -81.09
C LYS A 13 18.16 32.82 -80.99
N ARG A 14 18.65 32.94 -79.74
CA ARG A 14 20.04 32.89 -79.22
C ARG A 14 20.75 34.21 -78.87
N PHE A 15 20.97 34.41 -77.57
CA PHE A 15 22.28 34.36 -76.88
C PHE A 15 22.01 33.78 -75.47
N SER A 16 22.55 32.61 -75.07
CA SER A 16 23.86 32.40 -74.40
C SER A 16 23.89 33.05 -73.00
N LEU A 17 24.21 32.45 -71.85
CA LEU A 17 24.86 31.20 -71.44
C LEU A 17 24.66 31.12 -69.90
N ALA A 18 24.24 29.99 -69.31
CA ALA A 18 24.95 29.18 -68.29
C ALA A 18 23.96 28.88 -67.14
N ALA A 19 23.81 27.71 -66.51
CA ALA A 19 24.51 26.43 -66.54
C ALA A 19 23.52 25.28 -66.25
N LEU A 20 23.76 24.11 -66.88
CA LEU A 20 23.19 22.79 -66.60
C LEU A 20 23.84 22.18 -65.32
N PRO A 21 23.43 21.00 -64.80
CA PRO A 21 22.16 20.28 -64.89
C PRO A 21 21.68 19.72 -63.52
N LEU A 22 20.40 19.38 -63.36
CA LEU A 22 20.05 18.19 -62.57
C LEU A 22 18.79 17.54 -63.12
N ALA A 23 19.02 16.50 -63.91
CA ALA A 23 18.02 15.52 -64.26
C ALA A 23 17.88 14.53 -63.09
N ILE A 24 16.64 14.28 -62.70
CA ILE A 24 16.00 13.04 -62.21
C ILE A 24 14.80 13.52 -61.39
N ALA A 25 13.68 13.71 -62.09
CA ALA A 25 12.37 13.79 -61.46
C ALA A 25 11.75 12.38 -61.53
N LEU A 26 11.10 11.98 -60.44
CA LEU A 26 10.43 10.69 -60.17
C LEU A 26 11.32 9.54 -59.68
N ALA A 27 11.67 9.58 -58.39
CA ALA A 27 11.45 8.47 -57.44
C ALA A 27 11.84 8.94 -56.03
N GLN A 28 11.08 8.51 -55.02
CA GLN A 28 11.29 8.71 -53.58
C GLN A 28 10.72 9.99 -52.96
N LEU A 29 9.40 10.00 -52.77
CA LEU A 29 8.83 10.51 -51.52
C LEU A 29 8.41 9.27 -50.72
N PRO A 30 9.03 8.96 -49.57
CA PRO A 30 8.36 8.10 -48.61
C PRO A 30 7.16 8.88 -48.09
N SER A 31 5.98 8.49 -48.54
CA SER A 31 4.72 8.84 -47.88
C SER A 31 4.64 8.11 -46.54
N SER A 32 5.49 8.47 -45.57
CA SER A 32 5.19 8.21 -44.17
C SER A 32 4.17 9.26 -43.74
N ALA A 33 2.90 9.01 -44.10
CA ALA A 33 1.82 9.48 -43.27
C ALA A 33 2.04 8.82 -41.91
N GLN A 34 2.67 9.55 -40.98
CA GLN A 34 2.61 9.20 -39.56
C GLN A 34 1.12 9.17 -39.23
N ALA A 35 0.55 7.97 -39.17
CA ALA A 35 -0.75 7.78 -38.56
C ALA A 35 -0.65 8.47 -37.19
N ALA A 36 -1.55 9.43 -36.94
CA ALA A 36 -1.59 10.10 -35.65
C ALA A 36 -1.63 9.02 -34.57
N THR A 37 -0.60 8.95 -33.74
CA THR A 37 -0.49 7.94 -32.69
C THR A 37 -1.71 8.12 -31.78
N SER A 38 -2.66 7.19 -31.84
CA SER A 38 -3.83 7.25 -30.97
C SER A 38 -3.35 6.95 -29.54
N TRP A 39 -3.42 7.93 -28.65
CA TRP A 39 -3.11 7.74 -27.24
C TRP A 39 -4.25 7.02 -26.52
N VAL A 40 -3.91 6.09 -25.63
CA VAL A 40 -4.87 5.36 -24.80
C VAL A 40 -4.50 5.50 -23.33
N SER A 41 -5.49 5.72 -22.48
CA SER A 41 -5.29 5.90 -21.04
C SER A 41 -4.84 4.61 -20.35
N THR A 42 -3.99 4.76 -19.35
CA THR A 42 -3.62 3.71 -18.39
C THR A 42 -4.49 3.79 -17.14
N ALA A 43 -4.21 2.98 -16.12
CA ALA A 43 -4.86 3.09 -14.81
C ALA A 43 -4.39 4.28 -13.98
N THR A 44 -3.27 4.93 -14.34
CA THR A 44 -2.77 6.11 -13.64
C THR A 44 -3.57 7.34 -14.05
N SER A 45 -4.40 7.82 -13.14
CA SER A 45 -5.23 9.01 -13.30
C SER A 45 -4.42 10.28 -13.07
N ALA A 46 -5.00 11.43 -13.40
CA ALA A 46 -4.44 12.72 -12.97
C ALA A 46 -4.45 12.78 -11.44
N PHE A 47 -3.33 13.18 -10.82
CA PHE A 47 -3.28 13.52 -9.42
C PHE A 47 -3.89 14.91 -9.17
N LEU A 48 -3.66 15.84 -10.09
CA LEU A 48 -4.23 17.20 -10.06
C LEU A 48 -5.36 17.32 -11.08
N LEU A 49 -6.57 17.60 -10.60
CA LEU A 49 -7.76 17.81 -11.42
C LEU A 49 -7.92 19.30 -11.71
N PRO A 50 -7.76 19.77 -12.98
CA PRO A 50 -8.05 21.15 -13.34
C PRO A 50 -9.56 21.42 -13.20
N GLY A 51 -9.92 22.57 -12.63
CA GLY A 51 -11.29 22.84 -12.15
C GLY A 51 -12.41 22.62 -13.18
N ALA A 52 -13.40 21.79 -12.80
CA ALA A 52 -14.72 21.73 -13.42
C ALA A 52 -15.81 22.22 -12.44
N GLN A 53 -16.46 23.32 -12.83
CA GLN A 53 -17.74 23.95 -12.43
C GLN A 53 -18.28 23.97 -10.97
N ARG A 54 -18.66 25.19 -10.58
CA ARG A 54 -19.57 25.56 -9.48
C ARG A 54 -20.86 24.72 -9.49
N THR A 55 -21.27 24.21 -8.32
CA THR A 55 -22.70 23.99 -8.03
C THR A 55 -23.39 25.34 -7.87
N ALA A 56 -24.47 25.57 -8.63
CA ALA A 56 -25.24 26.81 -8.57
C ALA A 56 -25.91 26.97 -7.20
N GLY A 57 -25.52 28.01 -6.44
CA GLY A 57 -26.17 28.35 -5.18
C GLY A 57 -25.54 29.57 -4.53
N VAL A 58 -26.20 30.72 -4.72
CA VAL A 58 -26.04 32.00 -4.01
C VAL A 58 -24.75 32.81 -4.30
N ARG A 59 -24.96 34.04 -4.76
CA ARG A 59 -23.93 35.06 -5.01
C ARG A 59 -23.54 35.72 -3.68
N PRO A 60 -22.25 35.94 -3.41
CA PRO A 60 -21.87 37.16 -2.73
C PRO A 60 -20.71 37.90 -3.41
N ASP A 61 -20.41 39.03 -2.78
CA ASP A 61 -19.82 40.28 -3.24
C ASP A 61 -18.41 40.23 -3.86
N THR A 62 -18.11 41.27 -4.63
CA THR A 62 -16.87 41.50 -5.37
C THR A 62 -15.79 42.13 -4.49
N SER A 63 -14.75 41.37 -4.09
CA SER A 63 -13.36 41.88 -3.90
C SER A 63 -12.35 40.86 -3.31
N VAL A 64 -12.29 39.62 -3.79
CA VAL A 64 -11.16 38.71 -3.47
C VAL A 64 -10.68 38.06 -4.76
N ALA A 65 -9.37 38.11 -5.03
CA ALA A 65 -8.76 37.49 -6.19
C ALA A 65 -9.11 36.00 -6.26
N ALA A 66 -9.57 35.53 -7.42
CA ALA A 66 -9.99 34.14 -7.60
C ALA A 66 -8.77 33.19 -7.61
N PRO A 67 -8.73 32.12 -6.79
CA PRO A 67 -7.66 31.13 -6.85
C PRO A 67 -7.76 30.31 -8.14
N THR A 68 -6.63 30.10 -8.82
CA THR A 68 -6.51 29.21 -9.98
C THR A 68 -6.76 27.75 -9.56
N GLY A 69 -7.82 27.13 -10.09
CA GLY A 69 -8.43 25.93 -9.53
C GLY A 69 -7.81 24.59 -9.95
N TYR A 70 -7.10 23.96 -9.02
CA TYR A 70 -6.83 22.53 -9.01
C TYR A 70 -7.40 21.89 -7.74
N ALA A 71 -7.88 20.65 -7.86
CA ALA A 71 -8.17 19.78 -6.74
C ALA A 71 -7.32 18.51 -6.84
N LEU A 72 -6.94 17.90 -5.72
CA LEU A 72 -6.29 16.60 -5.68
C LEU A 72 -7.28 15.46 -5.99
N ASN A 73 -6.85 14.43 -6.69
CA ASN A 73 -7.65 13.22 -6.92
C ASN A 73 -7.49 12.22 -5.77
N VAL A 74 -7.82 12.66 -4.56
CA VAL A 74 -7.75 11.89 -3.31
C VAL A 74 -9.02 12.11 -2.49
N SER A 75 -9.26 11.24 -1.51
CA SER A 75 -10.32 11.46 -0.54
C SER A 75 -10.01 12.67 0.35
N GLY A 76 -11.00 13.54 0.62
CA GLY A 76 -10.99 14.33 1.87
C GLY A 76 -10.78 15.83 1.87
N MET A 77 -11.56 16.57 1.08
CA MET A 77 -11.36 18.01 0.82
C MET A 77 -10.09 18.27 0.00
N PRO A 78 -10.10 17.85 -1.27
CA PRO A 78 -8.95 17.92 -2.17
C PRO A 78 -8.56 19.33 -2.61
N ALA A 79 -9.14 20.39 -2.04
CA ALA A 79 -8.96 21.74 -2.53
C ALA A 79 -7.58 22.27 -2.12
N LEU A 80 -6.73 22.55 -3.11
CA LEU A 80 -5.51 23.32 -2.93
C LEU A 80 -5.86 24.81 -2.80
N THR A 81 -6.56 25.19 -1.72
CA THR A 81 -6.88 26.60 -1.45
C THR A 81 -5.60 27.37 -1.14
N ASP A 82 -5.42 28.52 -1.77
CA ASP A 82 -4.26 29.42 -1.59
C ASP A 82 -2.88 28.81 -1.89
N THR A 83 -2.84 27.66 -2.58
CA THR A 83 -1.59 27.03 -2.99
C THR A 83 -1.23 27.42 -4.41
N LYS A 84 -0.04 27.98 -4.59
CA LYS A 84 0.51 28.27 -5.91
C LYS A 84 0.89 26.95 -6.61
N VAL A 85 0.12 26.55 -7.60
CA VAL A 85 0.43 25.44 -8.50
C VAL A 85 1.20 25.97 -9.70
N THR A 86 2.42 25.50 -9.94
CA THR A 86 3.27 25.92 -11.07
C THR A 86 3.72 24.72 -11.90
N PRO A 87 4.06 24.88 -13.18
CA PRO A 87 4.75 23.82 -13.93
C PRO A 87 5.97 23.30 -13.18
N LEU A 88 6.18 21.98 -13.17
CA LEU A 88 7.42 21.38 -12.70
C LEU A 88 8.53 21.60 -13.75
N GLU A 89 9.77 21.79 -13.30
CA GLU A 89 10.91 22.00 -14.18
C GLU A 89 11.11 20.81 -15.14
N VAL A 90 11.29 21.08 -16.42
CA VAL A 90 11.41 20.03 -17.47
C VAL A 90 12.61 19.10 -17.24
N SER A 91 13.67 19.59 -16.60
CA SER A 91 14.88 18.85 -16.24
C SER A 91 14.80 18.12 -14.89
N GLN A 92 13.72 18.30 -14.11
CA GLN A 92 13.56 17.63 -12.83
C GLN A 92 13.68 16.11 -13.02
N PRO A 93 14.63 15.43 -12.34
CA PRO A 93 14.75 13.98 -12.40
C PRO A 93 13.49 13.28 -11.92
N LEU A 94 13.13 12.19 -12.59
CA LEU A 94 12.01 11.33 -12.25
C LEU A 94 12.43 9.85 -12.35
N HIS A 95 12.10 9.11 -11.30
CA HIS A 95 12.06 7.66 -11.33
C HIS A 95 10.64 7.21 -11.69
N ILE A 96 10.51 6.37 -12.71
CA ILE A 96 9.20 5.80 -13.09
C ILE A 96 9.21 4.29 -13.00
N VAL A 97 8.03 3.71 -12.79
CA VAL A 97 7.80 2.27 -12.93
C VAL A 97 6.59 2.06 -13.82
N VAL A 98 6.82 1.52 -15.02
CA VAL A 98 5.75 1.10 -15.94
C VAL A 98 5.31 -0.32 -15.57
N VAL A 99 4.03 -0.45 -15.22
CA VAL A 99 3.40 -1.72 -14.84
C VAL A 99 2.78 -2.36 -16.06
N LEU A 100 3.10 -3.61 -16.34
CA LEU A 100 2.59 -4.38 -17.47
C LEU A 100 1.48 -5.35 -17.05
N LYS A 101 0.47 -5.46 -17.91
CA LYS A 101 -0.66 -6.38 -17.77
C LYS A 101 -0.18 -7.83 -17.84
N GLY A 102 -0.59 -8.63 -16.86
CA GLY A 102 -0.45 -10.08 -16.94
C GLY A 102 -1.26 -10.68 -18.09
N ARG A 103 -0.91 -11.90 -18.49
CA ARG A 103 -1.71 -12.72 -19.40
C ARG A 103 -2.74 -13.51 -18.60
N ASP A 104 -3.89 -13.79 -19.22
CA ASP A 104 -4.93 -14.70 -18.71
C ASP A 104 -5.37 -14.44 -17.25
N GLU A 105 -5.82 -13.22 -16.96
CA GLU A 105 -6.30 -12.85 -15.63
C GLU A 105 -7.47 -13.72 -15.15
N ALA A 106 -8.38 -14.07 -16.04
CA ALA A 106 -9.50 -14.95 -15.71
C ALA A 106 -9.02 -16.37 -15.30
N GLY A 107 -8.01 -16.90 -15.98
CA GLY A 107 -7.38 -18.17 -15.63
C GLY A 107 -6.61 -18.10 -14.30
N LEU A 108 -5.95 -16.97 -14.00
CA LEU A 108 -5.30 -16.76 -12.70
C LEU A 108 -6.34 -16.71 -11.57
N ASP A 109 -7.44 -15.97 -11.74
CA ASP A 109 -8.51 -15.89 -10.76
C ASP A 109 -9.19 -17.25 -10.53
N ALA A 110 -9.34 -18.06 -11.60
CA ALA A 110 -9.82 -19.43 -11.49
C ALA A 110 -8.87 -20.31 -10.69
N LEU A 111 -7.56 -20.25 -10.99
CA LEU A 111 -6.54 -21.01 -10.28
C LEU A 111 -6.53 -20.68 -8.77
N LEU A 112 -6.61 -19.39 -8.40
CA LEU A 112 -6.63 -18.96 -7.00
C LEU A 112 -7.85 -19.53 -6.24
N ARG A 113 -9.02 -19.55 -6.87
CA ARG A 113 -10.21 -20.20 -6.29
C ARG A 113 -9.97 -21.70 -6.12
N GLU A 114 -9.49 -22.37 -7.17
CA GLU A 114 -9.24 -23.81 -7.15
C GLU A 114 -8.16 -24.23 -6.14
N GLN A 115 -7.15 -23.39 -5.88
CA GLN A 115 -6.11 -23.63 -4.89
C GLN A 115 -6.60 -23.53 -3.44
N SER A 116 -7.73 -22.85 -3.21
CA SER A 116 -8.33 -22.62 -1.88
C SER A 116 -9.60 -23.44 -1.61
N GLU A 117 -10.07 -24.22 -2.59
CA GLU A 117 -11.29 -25.02 -2.52
C GLU A 117 -11.00 -26.51 -2.25
N PRO A 118 -11.38 -27.06 -1.07
CA PRO A 118 -11.21 -28.48 -0.79
C PRO A 118 -11.90 -29.37 -1.83
N GLY A 119 -11.22 -30.42 -2.28
CA GLY A 119 -11.73 -31.34 -3.31
C GLY A 119 -11.41 -30.91 -4.76
N SER A 120 -10.92 -29.69 -4.96
CA SER A 120 -10.32 -29.28 -6.24
C SER A 120 -9.03 -30.07 -6.52
N ALA A 121 -8.79 -30.41 -7.79
CA ALA A 121 -7.54 -31.04 -8.22
C ALA A 121 -6.30 -30.14 -8.00
N ASN A 122 -6.50 -28.82 -7.90
CA ASN A 122 -5.46 -27.83 -7.64
C ASN A 122 -5.40 -27.38 -6.17
N TYR A 123 -6.21 -27.96 -5.28
CA TYR A 123 -6.20 -27.61 -3.86
C TYR A 123 -4.80 -27.74 -3.26
N GLN A 124 -4.30 -26.64 -2.68
CA GLN A 124 -2.94 -26.54 -2.10
C GLN A 124 -1.79 -26.88 -3.07
N ARG A 125 -2.02 -26.77 -4.39
CA ARG A 125 -0.98 -26.94 -5.41
C ARG A 125 -0.54 -25.58 -5.93
N TYR A 126 0.53 -25.06 -5.33
CA TYR A 126 1.07 -23.73 -5.65
C TYR A 126 2.08 -23.76 -6.78
N LEU A 127 2.16 -22.66 -7.51
CA LEU A 127 3.11 -22.50 -8.61
C LEU A 127 4.49 -22.10 -8.09
N THR A 128 5.52 -22.53 -8.80
CA THR A 128 6.83 -21.88 -8.77
C THR A 128 6.79 -20.54 -9.52
N THR A 129 7.78 -19.67 -9.29
CA THR A 129 7.91 -18.41 -10.04
C THR A 129 8.02 -18.67 -11.55
N ALA A 130 8.73 -19.73 -11.96
CA ALA A 130 8.89 -20.08 -13.37
C ALA A 130 7.55 -20.48 -14.03
N GLU A 131 6.76 -21.33 -13.36
CA GLU A 131 5.43 -21.75 -13.86
C GLU A 131 4.45 -20.58 -13.90
N PHE A 132 4.50 -19.69 -12.90
CA PHE A 132 3.70 -18.46 -12.92
C PHE A 132 4.09 -17.58 -14.12
N ASN A 133 5.38 -17.37 -14.34
CA ASN A 133 5.87 -16.55 -15.45
C ASN A 133 5.48 -17.13 -16.82
N GLU A 134 5.63 -18.44 -16.99
CA GLU A 134 5.27 -19.12 -18.23
C GLU A 134 3.79 -18.92 -18.60
N ARG A 135 2.90 -18.91 -17.61
CA ARG A 135 1.44 -18.84 -17.82
C ARG A 135 0.91 -17.41 -17.85
N PHE A 136 1.32 -16.58 -16.89
CA PHE A 136 0.63 -15.32 -16.56
C PHE A 136 1.51 -14.07 -16.67
N ALA A 137 2.85 -14.18 -16.77
CA ALA A 137 3.69 -13.00 -16.96
C ALA A 137 3.52 -12.38 -18.36
N PRO A 138 3.75 -11.07 -18.51
CA PRO A 138 3.83 -10.43 -19.82
C PRO A 138 4.87 -11.11 -20.73
N THR A 139 4.60 -11.10 -22.03
CA THR A 139 5.51 -11.68 -23.02
C THR A 139 6.75 -10.81 -23.22
N GLN A 140 7.86 -11.44 -23.64
CA GLN A 140 9.07 -10.70 -23.99
C GLN A 140 8.85 -9.68 -25.12
N ALA A 141 7.91 -9.93 -26.02
CA ALA A 141 7.57 -9.01 -27.10
C ALA A 141 6.92 -7.71 -26.55
N GLN A 142 5.98 -7.85 -25.61
CA GLN A 142 5.37 -6.70 -24.92
C GLN A 142 6.43 -5.90 -24.14
N VAL A 143 7.31 -6.59 -23.40
CA VAL A 143 8.43 -5.94 -22.68
C VAL A 143 9.31 -5.15 -23.66
N LYS A 144 9.75 -5.78 -24.76
CA LYS A 144 10.61 -5.12 -25.76
C LYS A 144 9.95 -3.88 -26.37
N ALA A 145 8.64 -3.93 -26.65
CA ALA A 145 7.92 -2.79 -27.19
C ALA A 145 7.89 -1.61 -26.21
N VAL A 146 7.62 -1.87 -24.93
CA VAL A 146 7.61 -0.82 -23.90
C VAL A 146 9.01 -0.28 -23.62
N VAL A 147 10.04 -1.14 -23.53
CA VAL A 147 11.44 -0.70 -23.39
C VAL A 147 11.88 0.16 -24.58
N ALA A 148 11.50 -0.22 -25.81
CA ALA A 148 11.80 0.57 -27.00
C ALA A 148 11.13 1.96 -26.95
N HIS A 149 9.86 2.01 -26.53
CA HIS A 149 9.13 3.27 -26.32
C HIS A 149 9.81 4.18 -25.29
N LEU A 150 10.23 3.63 -24.15
CA LEU A 150 10.94 4.39 -23.12
C LEU A 150 12.27 4.96 -23.64
N ARG A 151 13.08 4.14 -24.31
CA ARG A 151 14.35 4.59 -24.92
C ARG A 151 14.14 5.67 -25.98
N ALA A 152 13.12 5.52 -26.82
CA ALA A 152 12.79 6.50 -27.85
C ALA A 152 12.40 7.87 -27.26
N ASN A 153 11.88 7.89 -26.03
CA ASN A 153 11.55 9.11 -25.28
C ASN A 153 12.66 9.59 -24.33
N GLY A 154 13.85 8.99 -24.40
CA GLY A 154 15.04 9.45 -23.69
C GLY A 154 15.21 8.92 -22.25
N PHE A 155 14.40 7.95 -21.83
CA PHE A 155 14.62 7.27 -20.56
C PHE A 155 15.86 6.37 -20.59
N GLY A 156 16.63 6.38 -19.50
CA GLY A 156 17.83 5.58 -19.25
C GLY A 156 17.68 4.62 -18.07
N ASN A 157 18.76 3.91 -17.74
CA ASN A 157 18.82 2.97 -16.61
C ASN A 157 17.64 1.98 -16.53
N ILE A 158 17.16 1.53 -17.70
CA ILE A 158 15.96 0.72 -17.79
C ILE A 158 16.24 -0.69 -17.26
N SER A 159 15.48 -1.10 -16.26
CA SER A 159 15.50 -2.44 -15.66
C SER A 159 14.14 -3.10 -15.79
N VAL A 160 14.14 -4.41 -16.06
CA VAL A 160 12.92 -5.22 -16.20
C VAL A 160 12.91 -6.25 -15.07
N SER A 161 11.79 -6.37 -14.37
CA SER A 161 11.63 -7.38 -13.30
C SER A 161 11.65 -8.81 -13.87
N GLU A 162 12.03 -9.79 -13.04
CA GLU A 162 12.17 -11.20 -13.45
C GLU A 162 10.88 -11.82 -14.00
N ASN A 163 9.72 -11.34 -13.53
CA ASN A 163 8.40 -11.73 -14.01
C ASN A 163 7.87 -10.84 -15.15
N ASN A 164 8.71 -10.02 -15.77
CA ASN A 164 8.35 -9.08 -16.84
C ASN A 164 7.25 -8.07 -16.51
N LYS A 165 6.77 -7.98 -15.26
CA LYS A 165 5.63 -7.13 -14.88
C LYS A 165 6.01 -5.67 -14.70
N LEU A 166 7.23 -5.36 -14.28
CA LEU A 166 7.66 -3.99 -14.01
C LEU A 166 8.83 -3.63 -14.91
N ILE A 167 8.77 -2.43 -15.49
CA ILE A 167 9.87 -1.79 -16.19
C ILE A 167 10.17 -0.47 -15.47
N SER A 168 11.28 -0.44 -14.75
CA SER A 168 11.76 0.75 -14.06
C SER A 168 12.71 1.53 -14.95
N ALA A 169 12.67 2.86 -14.90
CA ALA A 169 13.54 3.72 -15.70
C ALA A 169 13.77 5.08 -15.05
N GLU A 170 14.93 5.66 -15.36
CA GLU A 170 15.31 7.01 -14.95
C GLU A 170 15.17 7.98 -16.10
N GLY A 171 14.62 9.16 -15.83
CA GLY A 171 14.48 10.23 -16.82
C GLY A 171 14.20 11.56 -16.15
N ASN A 172 13.50 12.44 -16.85
CA ASN A 172 13.01 13.71 -16.33
C ASN A 172 11.58 14.02 -16.79
N VAL A 173 11.07 15.16 -16.37
CA VAL A 173 9.71 15.63 -16.71
C VAL A 173 9.47 15.74 -18.22
N GLU A 174 10.48 16.14 -19.00
CA GLU A 174 10.34 16.20 -20.47
C GLU A 174 10.22 14.80 -21.08
N ASN A 175 11.01 13.83 -20.59
CA ASN A 175 10.89 12.43 -21.01
C ASN A 175 9.49 11.88 -20.69
N ALA A 176 8.99 12.14 -19.47
CA ALA A 176 7.66 11.70 -19.04
C ALA A 176 6.55 12.34 -19.87
N ARG A 177 6.66 13.63 -20.22
CA ARG A 177 5.73 14.32 -21.10
C ARG A 177 5.64 13.65 -22.47
N GLY A 178 6.79 13.37 -23.09
CA GLY A 178 6.86 12.72 -24.39
C GLY A 178 6.35 11.27 -24.37
N ALA A 179 6.73 10.51 -23.34
CA ALA A 179 6.40 9.08 -23.26
C ALA A 179 4.96 8.80 -22.84
N PHE A 180 4.37 9.66 -22.00
CA PHE A 180 3.09 9.35 -21.35
C PHE A 180 1.99 10.39 -21.57
N ASN A 181 2.24 11.41 -22.38
CA ASN A 181 1.30 12.49 -22.65
C ASN A 181 0.76 13.16 -21.36
N VAL A 182 1.66 13.37 -20.39
CA VAL A 182 1.34 14.01 -19.10
C VAL A 182 2.00 15.37 -18.98
N THR A 183 1.47 16.22 -18.10
CA THR A 183 2.23 17.34 -17.56
C THR A 183 2.29 17.23 -16.04
N LEU A 184 3.39 17.69 -15.45
CA LEU A 184 3.59 17.66 -14.01
C LEU A 184 3.62 19.08 -13.47
N LYS A 185 3.02 19.27 -12.29
CA LYS A 185 3.05 20.53 -11.55
C LYS A 185 3.78 20.34 -10.22
N ARG A 186 4.34 21.43 -9.73
CA ARG A 186 4.80 21.59 -8.35
C ARG A 186 3.77 22.39 -7.56
N PHE A 187 3.56 22.00 -6.31
CA PHE A 187 2.68 22.67 -5.37
C PHE A 187 3.12 22.35 -3.94
N ASN A 188 2.62 23.11 -2.97
CA ASN A 188 2.82 22.78 -1.56
C ASN A 188 1.67 21.92 -1.08
N TYR A 189 1.98 20.83 -0.38
CA TYR A 189 1.01 19.93 0.19
C TYR A 189 1.53 19.45 1.55
N ARG A 190 0.70 19.58 2.59
CA ARG A 190 1.04 19.19 3.97
C ARG A 190 2.39 19.73 4.46
N GLY A 191 2.67 21.00 4.17
CA GLY A 191 3.94 21.66 4.50
C GLY A 191 5.15 21.27 3.64
N LYS A 192 5.00 20.36 2.67
CA LYS A 192 6.07 19.87 1.78
C LYS A 192 5.90 20.40 0.36
N SER A 193 7.02 20.67 -0.32
CA SER A 193 7.03 20.97 -1.76
C SER A 193 7.00 19.65 -2.52
N VAL A 194 5.89 19.37 -3.21
CA VAL A 194 5.63 18.10 -3.90
C VAL A 194 5.29 18.33 -5.37
N TYR A 195 5.17 17.25 -6.12
CA TYR A 195 4.70 17.26 -7.49
C TYR A 195 3.63 16.20 -7.77
N GLY A 196 2.91 16.40 -8.87
CA GLY A 196 1.90 15.48 -9.37
C GLY A 196 1.54 15.76 -10.82
N ASN A 197 1.07 14.74 -11.52
CA ASN A 197 0.56 14.85 -12.87
C ASN A 197 -0.84 15.48 -12.91
N ASP A 198 -1.09 16.38 -13.87
CA ASP A 198 -2.40 17.06 -14.05
C ASP A 198 -3.26 16.46 -15.17
N ALA A 199 -2.78 15.38 -15.78
CA ALA A 199 -3.48 14.60 -16.78
C ALA A 199 -3.24 13.11 -16.50
N PRO A 200 -4.21 12.22 -16.82
CA PRO A 200 -3.99 10.78 -16.75
C PRO A 200 -2.81 10.35 -17.62
N ALA A 201 -2.03 9.38 -17.16
CA ALA A 201 -0.95 8.84 -17.98
C ALA A 201 -1.53 8.01 -19.12
N GLN A 202 -1.04 8.26 -20.33
CA GLN A 202 -1.43 7.57 -21.55
C GLN A 202 -0.24 6.89 -22.19
N VAL A 203 -0.48 5.97 -23.11
CA VAL A 203 0.56 5.37 -23.96
C VAL A 203 0.09 5.33 -25.42
N PRO A 204 0.99 5.17 -26.40
CA PRO A 204 0.60 4.82 -27.76
C PRO A 204 -0.35 3.62 -27.80
N GLY A 205 -1.34 3.66 -28.71
CA GLY A 205 -2.41 2.66 -28.79
C GLY A 205 -1.90 1.23 -28.94
N GLU A 206 -0.79 1.04 -29.65
CA GLU A 206 -0.10 -0.27 -29.77
C GLU A 206 0.38 -0.85 -28.42
N LEU A 207 0.63 0.00 -27.41
CA LEU A 207 1.04 -0.41 -26.07
C LEU A 207 -0.14 -0.55 -25.11
N GLY A 208 -1.34 -0.12 -25.49
CA GLY A 208 -2.54 -0.17 -24.64
C GLY A 208 -2.92 -1.56 -24.16
N GLY A 209 -2.62 -2.58 -24.96
CA GLY A 209 -2.80 -3.99 -24.57
C GLY A 209 -1.73 -4.52 -23.60
N ALA A 210 -0.61 -3.81 -23.44
CA ALA A 210 0.52 -4.24 -22.61
C ALA A 210 0.64 -3.42 -21.31
N VAL A 211 0.47 -2.10 -21.35
CA VAL A 211 0.67 -1.23 -20.19
C VAL A 211 -0.59 -1.14 -19.33
N GLN A 212 -0.43 -1.32 -18.03
CA GLN A 212 -1.48 -1.23 -17.01
C GLN A 212 -1.48 0.14 -16.32
N ALA A 213 -0.32 0.59 -15.83
CA ALA A 213 -0.16 1.82 -15.05
C ALA A 213 1.26 2.39 -15.23
N VAL A 214 1.46 3.65 -14.86
CA VAL A 214 2.76 4.34 -14.84
C VAL A 214 2.90 5.04 -13.48
N LEU A 215 3.69 4.45 -12.59
CA LEU A 215 3.89 4.97 -11.23
C LEU A 215 5.09 5.94 -11.19
N GLY A 216 5.17 6.74 -10.12
CA GLY A 216 6.24 7.73 -9.92
C GLY A 216 5.95 9.11 -10.55
N LEU A 217 4.70 9.37 -10.94
CA LEU A 217 4.27 10.66 -11.51
C LEU A 217 3.78 11.67 -10.46
N GLN A 218 3.76 11.26 -9.19
CA GLN A 218 3.43 12.08 -8.02
C GLN A 218 4.31 11.64 -6.82
N ASN A 219 4.54 12.55 -5.87
CA ASN A 219 5.21 12.25 -4.60
C ASN A 219 4.52 12.92 -3.39
N ALA A 220 3.24 13.23 -3.54
CA ALA A 220 2.44 13.95 -2.56
C ALA A 220 1.72 13.02 -1.57
N GLU A 221 1.13 11.93 -2.08
CA GLU A 221 0.67 10.82 -1.24
C GLU A 221 1.71 9.73 -1.27
N VAL A 222 2.08 9.26 -0.09
CA VAL A 222 3.02 8.16 0.12
C VAL A 222 2.52 7.31 1.28
N PRO A 223 2.72 5.98 1.22
CA PRO A 223 2.43 5.11 2.35
C PRO A 223 3.20 5.50 3.60
N HIS A 224 2.59 5.27 4.76
CA HIS A 224 3.14 5.56 6.07
C HIS A 224 3.11 4.32 6.97
N ARG A 225 3.96 4.36 8.01
CA ARG A 225 4.04 3.36 9.07
C ARG A 225 2.79 3.41 9.95
N LEU A 226 2.26 2.26 10.36
CA LEU A 226 1.02 2.12 11.14
C LEU A 226 1.32 1.86 12.63
N ILE A 227 2.29 2.61 13.15
CA ILE A 227 2.86 2.50 14.50
C ILE A 227 2.25 3.52 15.45
N HIS A 228 1.91 3.07 16.66
CA HIS A 228 1.44 3.92 17.73
C HIS A 228 2.33 3.78 18.98
N ARG A 229 3.28 4.71 19.15
CA ARG A 229 4.06 4.80 20.40
C ARG A 229 3.18 5.32 21.52
N LEU A 230 3.40 4.82 22.74
CA LEU A 230 2.70 5.32 23.92
C LEU A 230 2.92 6.84 24.05
N LEU A 231 1.82 7.59 23.96
CA LEU A 231 1.87 9.05 23.99
C LEU A 231 2.05 9.58 25.41
N PRO A 232 2.79 10.69 25.60
CA PRO A 232 2.82 11.36 26.89
C PRO A 232 1.43 11.95 27.22
N PRO A 233 1.05 12.06 28.51
CA PRO A 233 -0.24 12.63 28.90
C PRO A 233 -0.53 14.03 28.33
N SER A 234 0.51 14.81 28.05
CA SER A 234 0.40 16.15 27.43
C SER A 234 -0.09 16.12 25.98
N ALA A 235 0.02 14.99 25.29
CA ALA A 235 -0.42 14.84 23.90
C ALA A 235 -1.86 14.32 23.77
N LEU A 236 -2.46 13.83 24.86
CA LEU A 236 -3.80 13.26 24.87
C LEU A 236 -4.87 14.36 24.94
N ILE A 237 -5.98 14.19 24.22
CA ILE A 237 -7.10 15.14 24.18
C ILE A 237 -8.37 14.48 24.70
N GLY A 238 -8.98 15.12 25.70
CA GLY A 238 -10.19 14.64 26.33
C GLY A 238 -9.94 13.51 27.34
N GLU A 239 -11.02 13.00 27.95
CA GLU A 239 -10.94 11.68 28.56
C GLU A 239 -10.73 10.69 27.40
N GLN A 240 -9.60 10.00 27.38
CA GLN A 240 -9.48 8.82 26.51
C GLN A 240 -10.68 7.95 26.82
N ASP A 241 -11.23 7.26 25.81
CA ASP A 241 -12.25 6.23 26.02
C ASP A 241 -11.59 5.00 26.70
N HIS A 242 -10.81 5.23 27.76
CA HIS A 242 -10.54 4.33 28.86
C HIS A 242 -11.81 4.03 29.64
N ALA A 243 -13.00 4.04 29.05
CA ALA A 243 -13.94 3.03 29.47
C ALA A 243 -13.24 1.69 29.16
N ALA A 244 -12.32 1.18 30.00
CA ALA A 244 -12.67 0.60 31.30
C ALA A 244 -14.05 -0.06 31.22
N GLN A 245 -14.32 -0.71 30.08
CA GLN A 245 -14.97 -1.99 30.17
C GLN A 245 -14.11 -2.77 31.14
N MET A 246 -14.69 -3.05 32.29
CA MET A 246 -14.13 -3.81 33.39
C MET A 246 -13.80 -5.22 32.89
N LEU A 247 -12.80 -5.33 32.00
CA LEU A 247 -12.20 -6.60 31.65
C LEU A 247 -11.62 -7.13 32.96
N SER A 248 -11.83 -8.42 33.23
CA SER A 248 -11.41 -9.06 34.49
C SER A 248 -9.89 -9.11 34.69
N GLY A 249 -9.10 -8.58 33.76
CA GLY A 249 -7.64 -8.58 33.76
C GLY A 249 -7.03 -7.18 33.76
N GLN A 250 -5.70 -7.15 33.79
CA GLN A 250 -4.88 -5.95 33.70
C GLN A 250 -4.58 -5.62 32.23
N GLN A 251 -4.68 -4.34 31.90
CA GLN A 251 -4.18 -3.76 30.65
C GLN A 251 -2.76 -3.24 30.92
N VAL A 252 -1.75 -3.91 30.39
CA VAL A 252 -0.32 -3.65 30.65
C VAL A 252 0.49 -3.95 29.41
N GLY A 253 1.67 -3.35 29.27
CA GLY A 253 2.60 -3.72 28.19
C GLY A 253 3.12 -5.16 28.30
N HIS A 254 3.37 -5.77 27.16
CA HIS A 254 3.73 -7.17 26.99
C HIS A 254 5.11 -7.33 26.35
N LYS A 255 5.89 -8.35 26.77
CA LYS A 255 7.06 -8.74 25.98
C LYS A 255 6.59 -9.45 24.71
N PRO A 256 7.28 -9.31 23.57
CA PRO A 256 6.97 -10.08 22.36
C PRO A 256 6.75 -11.59 22.58
N THR A 257 7.48 -12.20 23.52
CA THR A 257 7.34 -13.63 23.87
C THR A 257 6.04 -13.97 24.61
N ASP A 258 5.38 -12.99 25.24
CA ASP A 258 4.14 -13.19 26.00
C ASP A 258 2.97 -13.50 25.07
N PHE A 259 2.93 -12.86 23.88
CA PHE A 259 1.86 -13.03 22.89
C PHE A 259 1.71 -14.49 22.43
N ALA A 260 2.81 -15.25 22.39
CA ALA A 260 2.75 -16.67 22.08
C ALA A 260 1.87 -17.44 23.10
N GLN A 261 1.91 -17.08 24.38
CA GLN A 261 1.08 -17.70 25.41
C GLN A 261 -0.36 -17.17 25.35
N ILE A 262 -0.50 -15.85 25.23
CA ILE A 262 -1.79 -15.15 25.20
C ILE A 262 -2.70 -15.72 24.10
N TYR A 263 -2.16 -15.89 22.89
CA TYR A 263 -2.91 -16.36 21.71
C TYR A 263 -2.78 -17.87 21.46
N GLY A 264 -2.20 -18.62 22.41
CA GLY A 264 -2.07 -20.07 22.32
C GLY A 264 -1.18 -20.56 21.17
N ALA A 265 -0.18 -19.79 20.77
CA ALA A 265 0.86 -20.21 19.82
C ALA A 265 1.96 -21.04 20.49
N SER A 266 2.17 -20.88 21.80
CA SER A 266 3.22 -21.59 22.57
C SER A 266 3.07 -23.12 22.59
N GLY A 267 1.87 -23.64 22.34
CA GLY A 267 1.59 -25.08 22.19
C GLY A 267 2.05 -25.68 20.86
N LEU A 268 2.49 -24.86 19.90
CA LEU A 268 3.02 -25.30 18.61
C LEU A 268 4.55 -25.34 18.63
N PRO A 269 5.22 -26.09 17.73
CA PRO A 269 6.67 -25.97 17.57
C PRO A 269 7.09 -24.53 17.22
N PRO A 270 8.31 -24.09 17.58
CA PRO A 270 8.87 -22.85 17.06
C PRO A 270 8.90 -22.83 15.52
N ALA A 271 8.83 -21.66 14.90
CA ALA A 271 8.72 -21.51 13.45
C ALA A 271 10.06 -21.72 12.68
N THR A 272 10.95 -22.57 13.19
CA THR A 272 12.32 -22.75 12.67
C THR A 272 12.41 -23.40 11.28
N LYS A 273 11.28 -23.84 10.71
CA LYS A 273 11.20 -24.34 9.32
C LYS A 273 10.64 -23.29 8.35
N THR A 274 10.13 -22.17 8.84
CA THR A 274 9.44 -21.15 8.04
C THR A 274 10.35 -19.95 7.83
N THR A 275 10.51 -19.53 6.57
CA THR A 275 11.13 -18.23 6.24
C THR A 275 10.04 -17.15 6.25
N VAL A 276 10.32 -16.06 6.95
CA VAL A 276 9.40 -14.92 7.10
C VAL A 276 10.03 -13.68 6.47
N GLY A 277 9.22 -12.88 5.80
CA GLY A 277 9.58 -11.60 5.22
C GLY A 277 8.93 -10.44 5.97
N ILE A 278 9.56 -9.27 5.91
CA ILE A 278 8.99 -7.99 6.34
C ILE A 278 9.22 -7.00 5.20
N VAL A 279 8.18 -6.32 4.74
CA VAL A 279 8.33 -5.19 3.81
C VAL A 279 8.70 -3.97 4.63
N THR A 280 9.85 -3.38 4.33
CA THR A 280 10.40 -2.21 4.99
C THR A 280 10.79 -1.12 3.99
N TRP A 281 11.42 -0.04 4.45
CA TRP A 281 12.22 0.85 3.60
C TRP A 281 13.50 1.28 4.32
N GLY A 282 14.48 1.73 3.54
CA GLY A 282 15.72 2.27 4.07
C GLY A 282 16.71 1.23 4.61
N ASP A 283 17.71 1.71 5.32
CA ASP A 283 18.78 0.90 5.89
C ASP A 283 18.30 0.10 7.12
N MET A 284 18.65 -1.19 7.19
CA MET A 284 18.19 -2.10 8.26
C MET A 284 19.28 -2.41 9.29
N THR A 285 20.40 -1.67 9.30
CA THR A 285 21.55 -1.98 10.17
C THR A 285 21.18 -1.86 11.63
N GLN A 286 20.53 -0.77 12.02
CA GLN A 286 20.12 -0.53 13.41
C GLN A 286 19.06 -1.56 13.86
N THR A 287 18.03 -1.81 13.04
CA THR A 287 17.00 -2.82 13.33
C THR A 287 17.58 -4.21 13.55
N ILE A 288 18.56 -4.63 12.74
CA ILE A 288 19.22 -5.93 12.91
C ILE A 288 20.03 -5.97 14.21
N ALA A 289 20.63 -4.85 14.63
CA ALA A 289 21.33 -4.75 15.91
C ALA A 289 20.35 -4.85 17.09
N ASP A 290 19.21 -4.18 17.03
CA ASP A 290 18.17 -4.20 18.06
C ASP A 290 17.49 -5.57 18.15
N LEU A 291 17.22 -6.23 17.02
CA LEU A 291 16.74 -7.62 16.99
C LEU A 291 17.73 -8.59 17.66
N LYS A 292 19.04 -8.36 17.49
CA LYS A 292 20.07 -9.15 18.17
C LYS A 292 20.06 -8.90 19.67
N GLN A 293 19.89 -7.66 20.11
CA GLN A 293 19.74 -7.32 21.53
C GLN A 293 18.50 -7.98 22.14
N PHE A 294 17.35 -7.90 21.44
CA PHE A 294 16.11 -8.55 21.85
C PHE A 294 16.26 -10.06 21.99
N THR A 295 16.81 -10.74 20.97
CA THR A 295 16.97 -12.20 21.03
C THR A 295 17.89 -12.65 22.17
N GLN A 296 18.94 -11.89 22.45
CA GLN A 296 19.81 -12.14 23.60
C GLN A 296 19.08 -11.97 24.94
N SER A 297 18.31 -10.89 25.11
CA SER A 297 17.58 -10.64 26.36
C SER A 297 16.43 -11.62 26.57
N ALA A 298 15.76 -12.05 25.50
CA ALA A 298 14.68 -13.03 25.51
C ALA A 298 15.16 -14.50 25.61
N GLY A 299 16.47 -14.75 25.55
CA GLY A 299 17.02 -16.12 25.55
C GLY A 299 16.66 -16.92 24.29
N LEU A 300 16.40 -16.23 23.17
CA LEU A 300 16.08 -16.83 21.88
C LEU A 300 17.36 -17.02 21.03
N PRO A 301 17.38 -18.01 20.11
CA PRO A 301 18.48 -18.14 19.16
C PRO A 301 18.66 -16.89 18.30
N THR A 302 19.90 -16.61 17.92
CA THR A 302 20.19 -15.55 16.94
C THR A 302 19.47 -15.84 15.62
N VAL A 303 18.82 -14.82 15.06
CA VAL A 303 18.05 -14.93 13.82
C VAL A 303 18.97 -14.77 12.63
N ASN A 304 18.82 -15.64 11.63
CA ASN A 304 19.46 -15.47 10.33
C ASN A 304 18.72 -14.41 9.53
N THR A 305 19.31 -13.23 9.37
CA THR A 305 18.70 -12.08 8.67
C THR A 305 19.27 -11.89 7.27
N ALA A 306 18.48 -11.32 6.36
CA ALA A 306 18.96 -10.81 5.08
C ALA A 306 18.20 -9.52 4.72
N VAL A 307 18.88 -8.61 4.03
CA VAL A 307 18.26 -7.42 3.45
C VAL A 307 18.23 -7.60 1.93
N VAL A 308 17.05 -7.40 1.34
CA VAL A 308 16.80 -7.49 -0.10
C VAL A 308 16.24 -6.14 -0.56
N PRO A 309 17.00 -5.36 -1.33
CA PRO A 309 16.47 -4.13 -1.93
C PRO A 309 15.32 -4.44 -2.88
N GLY A 310 14.23 -3.69 -2.78
CA GLY A 310 13.06 -3.83 -3.65
C GLY A 310 13.27 -3.35 -5.08
N GLY A 311 14.29 -2.50 -5.31
CA GLY A 311 14.63 -1.90 -6.58
C GLY A 311 16.09 -1.48 -6.65
N GLN A 312 16.42 -0.63 -7.63
CA GLN A 312 17.75 0.00 -7.74
C GLN A 312 17.71 1.38 -7.08
N GLY A 313 18.69 1.69 -6.25
CA GLY A 313 18.79 2.99 -5.58
C GLY A 313 19.43 2.86 -4.20
N THR A 314 19.31 3.92 -3.41
CA THR A 314 19.90 4.01 -2.08
C THR A 314 18.90 3.56 -1.01
N LEU A 315 19.35 2.65 -0.15
CA LEU A 315 18.75 2.40 1.15
C LEU A 315 19.46 3.31 2.15
N ALA A 316 18.82 4.41 2.52
CA ALA A 316 19.36 5.39 3.45
C ALA A 316 18.80 5.14 4.85
N ASP A 317 19.60 5.44 5.87
CA ASP A 317 19.17 5.51 7.26
C ASP A 317 18.32 6.78 7.46
N ASP A 318 17.05 6.59 7.83
CA ASP A 318 16.09 7.66 8.13
C ASP A 318 16.08 8.05 9.63
N GLY A 319 16.88 7.35 10.46
CA GLY A 319 17.05 7.62 11.87
C GLY A 319 15.91 7.09 12.75
N ASP A 320 14.95 6.33 12.22
CA ASP A 320 13.83 5.80 13.00
C ASP A 320 13.52 4.32 12.73
N PRO A 321 14.17 3.38 13.46
CA PRO A 321 14.01 1.94 13.23
C PRO A 321 12.72 1.34 13.84
N ALA A 322 11.90 2.12 14.54
CA ALA A 322 10.90 1.60 15.47
C ALA A 322 9.85 0.66 14.87
N GLU A 323 9.40 0.92 13.64
CA GLU A 323 8.43 0.06 12.95
C GLU A 323 9.06 -1.30 12.62
N TRP A 324 10.29 -1.29 12.11
CA TRP A 324 11.00 -2.51 11.74
C TRP A 324 11.45 -3.29 12.97
N ASP A 325 11.74 -2.59 14.07
CA ASP A 325 12.00 -3.16 15.39
C ASP A 325 10.77 -3.87 15.95
N LEU A 326 9.61 -3.21 15.93
CA LEU A 326 8.33 -3.78 16.32
C LEU A 326 8.04 -5.06 15.52
N ASP A 327 8.03 -4.94 14.20
CA ASP A 327 7.76 -6.06 13.29
C ASP A 327 8.66 -7.26 13.54
N SER A 328 9.98 -7.02 13.59
CA SER A 328 10.96 -8.10 13.68
C SER A 328 10.99 -8.77 15.05
N GLN A 329 10.85 -8.01 16.13
CA GLN A 329 10.89 -8.53 17.49
C GLN A 329 9.60 -9.27 17.84
N ASP A 330 8.43 -8.77 17.44
CA ASP A 330 7.15 -9.45 17.66
C ASP A 330 7.00 -10.73 16.84
N ILE A 331 7.38 -10.71 15.56
CA ILE A 331 7.42 -11.95 14.75
C ILE A 331 8.27 -13.01 15.45
N VAL A 332 9.49 -12.67 15.85
CA VAL A 332 10.45 -13.62 16.43
C VAL A 332 10.03 -14.06 17.84
N GLY A 333 9.51 -13.14 18.65
CA GLY A 333 8.99 -13.41 19.98
C GLY A 333 7.80 -14.36 19.97
N VAL A 334 6.80 -14.08 19.13
CA VAL A 334 5.60 -14.91 19.02
C VAL A 334 5.93 -16.28 18.39
N SER A 335 6.80 -16.29 17.37
CA SER A 335 7.16 -17.52 16.63
C SER A 335 8.11 -18.44 17.39
N GLY A 336 8.82 -17.93 18.41
CA GLY A 336 9.92 -18.62 19.09
C GLY A 336 11.18 -18.78 18.22
N GLY A 337 11.35 -17.91 17.21
CA GLY A 337 12.38 -18.00 16.18
C GLY A 337 11.85 -18.43 14.80
N VAL A 338 12.60 -18.11 13.75
CA VAL A 338 12.28 -18.41 12.35
C VAL A 338 13.47 -19.03 11.63
N LYS A 339 13.25 -19.68 10.48
CA LYS A 339 14.35 -20.22 9.65
C LYS A 339 15.29 -19.12 9.14
N LYS A 340 14.67 -18.03 8.66
CA LYS A 340 15.32 -16.83 8.12
C LYS A 340 14.30 -15.69 8.19
N LEU A 341 14.76 -14.50 8.56
CA LEU A 341 13.98 -13.26 8.49
C LEU A 341 14.53 -12.38 7.38
N VAL A 342 13.68 -11.97 6.44
CA VAL A 342 14.09 -11.23 5.24
C VAL A 342 13.45 -9.85 5.25
N PHE A 343 14.28 -8.82 5.34
CA PHE A 343 13.84 -7.42 5.21
C PHE A 343 13.85 -7.05 3.73
N TYR A 344 12.67 -6.89 3.14
CA TYR A 344 12.49 -6.40 1.78
C TYR A 344 12.36 -4.89 1.81
N ALA A 345 13.47 -4.19 1.62
CA ALA A 345 13.55 -2.75 1.83
C ALA A 345 13.27 -1.99 0.53
N ALA A 346 12.21 -1.18 0.53
CA ALA A 346 11.97 -0.21 -0.52
C ALA A 346 13.05 0.87 -0.52
N ILE A 347 13.36 1.36 -1.72
CA ILE A 347 14.29 2.46 -1.91
C ILE A 347 13.66 3.74 -1.37
N ASN A 348 14.31 4.37 -0.40
CA ASN A 348 13.91 5.65 0.20
C ASN A 348 14.81 6.82 -0.23
N GLY A 349 15.94 6.55 -0.89
CA GLY A 349 16.79 7.58 -1.50
C GLY A 349 17.74 8.24 -0.51
N ASP A 350 17.23 9.07 0.39
CA ASP A 350 18.02 9.77 1.41
C ASP A 350 17.38 9.65 2.79
N SER A 351 18.02 10.23 3.82
CA SER A 351 17.54 10.19 5.20
C SER A 351 16.26 10.99 5.46
N SER A 352 15.67 11.59 4.42
CA SER A 352 14.36 12.27 4.46
C SER A 352 13.31 11.53 3.61
N ASP A 353 13.62 10.30 3.21
CA ASP A 353 12.79 9.42 2.39
C ASP A 353 12.39 10.04 1.03
N SER A 354 13.23 10.88 0.44
CA SER A 354 12.88 11.62 -0.79
C SER A 354 12.59 10.73 -2.01
N GLY A 355 13.07 9.48 -1.99
CA GLY A 355 12.83 8.45 -3.01
C GLY A 355 11.67 7.50 -2.69
N LEU A 356 11.07 7.57 -1.50
CA LEU A 356 9.96 6.70 -1.13
C LEU A 356 8.68 7.14 -1.85
N THR A 357 8.11 6.24 -2.65
CA THR A 357 6.86 6.44 -3.40
C THR A 357 6.14 5.11 -3.56
N ASP A 358 4.90 5.15 -4.05
CA ASP A 358 4.20 3.93 -4.45
C ASP A 358 4.92 3.13 -5.53
N ALA A 359 5.73 3.78 -6.37
CA ALA A 359 6.55 3.09 -7.36
C ALA A 359 7.60 2.20 -6.69
N THR A 360 8.32 2.72 -5.69
CA THR A 360 9.38 1.96 -5.01
C THR A 360 8.81 0.86 -4.11
N LEU A 361 7.66 1.10 -3.46
CA LEU A 361 6.94 0.05 -2.73
C LEU A 361 6.34 -1.02 -3.64
N THR A 362 5.79 -0.66 -4.80
CA THR A 362 5.30 -1.62 -5.80
C THR A 362 6.44 -2.53 -6.29
N GLN A 363 7.63 -1.98 -6.52
CA GLN A 363 8.81 -2.78 -6.85
C GLN A 363 9.16 -3.76 -5.73
N THR A 364 9.08 -3.33 -4.47
CA THR A 364 9.32 -4.19 -3.30
C THR A 364 8.32 -5.34 -3.23
N TYR A 365 7.01 -5.08 -3.33
CA TYR A 365 6.00 -6.15 -3.35
C TYR A 365 6.21 -7.13 -4.51
N ASN A 366 6.56 -6.63 -5.69
CA ASN A 366 6.88 -7.48 -6.83
C ASN A 366 8.17 -8.31 -6.61
N THR A 367 9.19 -7.75 -5.96
CA THR A 367 10.41 -8.47 -5.58
C THR A 367 10.12 -9.59 -4.60
N VAL A 368 9.26 -9.35 -3.61
CA VAL A 368 8.80 -10.39 -2.67
C VAL A 368 8.10 -11.53 -3.40
N ALA A 369 7.16 -11.20 -4.30
CA ALA A 369 6.41 -12.18 -5.08
C ALA A 369 7.32 -12.98 -6.04
N THR A 370 8.28 -12.33 -6.69
CA THR A 370 9.15 -13.00 -7.68
C THR A 370 10.18 -13.92 -7.02
N ARG A 371 10.81 -13.46 -5.93
CA ARG A 371 11.80 -14.27 -5.21
C ARG A 371 11.19 -15.50 -4.57
N ASN A 372 9.91 -15.44 -4.17
CA ASN A 372 9.14 -16.57 -3.65
C ASN A 372 9.88 -17.35 -2.55
N GLU A 373 10.66 -16.66 -1.70
CA GLU A 373 11.47 -17.29 -0.65
C GLU A 373 10.81 -17.24 0.73
N ALA A 374 10.00 -16.21 0.99
CA ALA A 374 9.28 -16.03 2.25
C ALA A 374 7.87 -16.61 2.15
N LYS A 375 7.49 -17.40 3.16
CA LYS A 375 6.17 -18.05 3.23
C LYS A 375 5.12 -17.10 3.80
N LEU A 376 5.47 -16.36 4.85
CA LEU A 376 4.67 -15.28 5.41
C LEU A 376 5.43 -13.96 5.27
N ILE A 377 4.69 -12.89 4.98
CA ILE A 377 5.24 -11.57 4.76
C ILE A 377 4.42 -10.56 5.56
N ASN A 378 5.08 -9.85 6.46
CA ASN A 378 4.48 -8.74 7.19
C ASN A 378 4.56 -7.43 6.40
N VAL A 379 3.50 -6.64 6.46
CA VAL A 379 3.45 -5.27 5.94
C VAL A 379 2.71 -4.39 6.94
N SER A 380 3.48 -3.61 7.69
CA SER A 380 2.99 -2.68 8.71
C SER A 380 2.90 -1.25 8.17
N LEU A 381 2.43 -1.13 6.92
CA LEU A 381 2.39 0.11 6.14
C LEU A 381 1.00 0.30 5.53
N GLY A 382 0.61 1.55 5.31
CA GLY A 382 -0.58 1.82 4.50
C GLY A 382 -0.82 3.28 4.13
N GLU A 383 -1.90 3.51 3.40
CA GLU A 383 -2.40 4.80 2.94
C GLU A 383 -3.92 4.74 2.68
N ASP A 384 -4.57 5.85 2.34
CA ASP A 384 -5.97 5.80 1.90
C ASP A 384 -6.09 5.07 0.55
N GLU A 385 -7.00 4.10 0.45
CA GLU A 385 -7.15 3.30 -0.77
C GLU A 385 -7.52 4.12 -2.03
N ALA A 386 -8.07 5.33 -1.87
CA ALA A 386 -8.36 6.20 -3.01
C ALA A 386 -7.10 6.77 -3.66
N ALA A 387 -6.06 7.06 -2.87
CA ALA A 387 -4.77 7.54 -3.37
C ALA A 387 -4.11 6.45 -4.24
N ALA A 388 -3.99 5.24 -3.67
CA ALA A 388 -3.49 4.05 -4.37
C ALA A 388 -4.31 3.69 -5.62
N TYR A 389 -5.63 3.87 -5.58
CA TYR A 389 -6.49 3.64 -6.75
C TYR A 389 -6.22 4.66 -7.86
N ALA A 390 -6.06 5.94 -7.49
CA ALA A 390 -5.92 7.04 -8.43
C ALA A 390 -4.59 7.00 -9.18
N ASP A 391 -3.47 6.72 -8.50
CA ASP A 391 -2.15 6.66 -9.13
C ASP A 391 -1.91 5.32 -9.88
N GLY A 392 -2.73 4.31 -9.58
CA GLY A 392 -2.71 2.98 -10.20
C GLY A 392 -1.90 1.94 -9.41
N SER A 393 -1.31 2.30 -8.27
CA SER A 393 -0.52 1.39 -7.43
C SER A 393 -1.38 0.28 -6.84
N LEU A 394 -2.66 0.55 -6.51
CA LEU A 394 -3.62 -0.45 -6.04
C LEU A 394 -3.65 -1.66 -6.99
N LYS A 395 -3.88 -1.41 -8.28
CA LYS A 395 -3.95 -2.48 -9.30
C LYS A 395 -2.60 -3.17 -9.54
N ALA A 396 -1.50 -2.44 -9.39
CA ALA A 396 -0.16 -2.99 -9.58
C ALA A 396 0.22 -3.93 -8.43
N ASN A 397 -0.05 -3.50 -7.21
CA ASN A 397 0.18 -4.22 -5.98
C ASN A 397 -0.72 -5.46 -5.89
N ASP A 398 -1.99 -5.35 -6.28
CA ASP A 398 -2.90 -6.50 -6.38
C ASP A 398 -2.38 -7.58 -7.32
N ALA A 399 -1.75 -7.19 -8.44
CA ALA A 399 -1.14 -8.15 -9.36
C ALA A 399 0.05 -8.89 -8.73
N ALA A 400 0.81 -8.23 -7.85
CA ALA A 400 1.88 -8.86 -7.07
C ALA A 400 1.30 -9.79 -5.99
N PHE A 401 0.26 -9.38 -5.28
CA PHE A 401 -0.40 -10.21 -4.27
C PHE A 401 -1.09 -11.44 -4.87
N LYS A 402 -1.75 -11.31 -6.04
CA LYS A 402 -2.27 -12.45 -6.81
C LYS A 402 -1.16 -13.45 -7.17
N GLN A 403 0.00 -12.96 -7.63
CA GLN A 403 1.14 -13.82 -7.91
C GLN A 403 1.62 -14.55 -6.64
N ALA A 404 1.81 -13.81 -5.56
CA ALA A 404 2.23 -14.35 -4.27
C ALA A 404 1.26 -15.44 -3.77
N ALA A 405 -0.04 -15.19 -3.83
CA ALA A 405 -1.08 -16.14 -3.45
C ALA A 405 -1.07 -17.40 -4.33
N ALA A 406 -0.88 -17.26 -5.65
CA ALA A 406 -0.81 -18.38 -6.59
C ALA A 406 0.42 -19.29 -6.33
N GLN A 407 1.46 -18.71 -5.73
CA GLN A 407 2.69 -19.37 -5.31
C GLN A 407 2.67 -19.81 -3.84
N GLY A 408 1.55 -19.61 -3.13
CA GLY A 408 1.36 -20.05 -1.76
C GLY A 408 2.03 -19.18 -0.70
N GLN A 409 2.41 -17.95 -1.04
CA GLN A 409 2.87 -16.95 -0.08
C GLN A 409 1.68 -16.26 0.61
N ILE A 410 1.88 -15.80 1.83
CA ILE A 410 0.84 -15.18 2.66
C ILE A 410 1.31 -13.77 3.06
N PHE A 411 0.61 -12.75 2.57
CA PHE A 411 0.77 -11.38 3.04
C PHE A 411 -0.18 -11.11 4.20
N SER A 412 0.37 -10.58 5.30
CA SER A 412 -0.34 -10.04 6.45
C SER A 412 -0.15 -8.54 6.45
N ILE A 413 -1.26 -7.79 6.42
CA ILE A 413 -1.25 -6.33 6.35
C ILE A 413 -1.96 -5.73 7.56
N ALA A 414 -1.30 -4.81 8.24
CA ALA A 414 -1.91 -3.98 9.28
C ALA A 414 -3.11 -3.16 8.70
N SER A 415 -4.26 -3.18 9.37
CA SER A 415 -5.49 -2.62 8.78
C SER A 415 -5.61 -1.10 8.82
N GLY A 416 -4.79 -0.42 9.65
CA GLY A 416 -4.76 1.03 9.81
C GLY A 416 -4.88 1.46 11.27
N ASP A 417 -4.46 2.71 11.53
CA ASP A 417 -4.35 3.30 12.87
C ASP A 417 -5.20 4.58 13.05
N ALA A 418 -5.98 4.90 12.02
CA ALA A 418 -6.80 6.09 11.90
C ALA A 418 -8.30 5.79 12.02
N GLY A 419 -8.66 4.62 12.58
CA GLY A 419 -10.05 4.16 12.63
C GLY A 419 -10.69 4.13 11.24
N VAL A 420 -11.92 4.63 11.16
CA VAL A 420 -12.65 4.84 9.90
C VAL A 420 -12.22 6.09 9.11
N TYR A 421 -11.26 6.87 9.60
CA TYR A 421 -10.87 8.17 9.03
C TYR A 421 -9.50 8.14 8.34
N GLN A 422 -9.12 6.99 7.77
CA GLN A 422 -7.86 6.84 7.02
C GLN A 422 -7.68 7.90 5.92
N TRP A 423 -8.79 8.33 5.30
CA TRP A 423 -8.79 9.36 4.27
C TRP A 423 -8.41 10.76 4.74
N SER A 424 -8.54 11.03 6.04
CA SER A 424 -8.45 12.38 6.59
C SER A 424 -7.08 12.63 7.18
N TYR A 425 -6.45 13.73 6.80
CA TYR A 425 -5.08 14.06 7.20
C TYR A 425 -5.01 15.43 7.87
N SER A 426 -4.14 15.55 8.87
CA SER A 426 -3.81 16.83 9.50
C SER A 426 -3.09 17.76 8.52
N PRO A 427 -2.94 19.05 8.85
CA PRO A 427 -2.20 19.99 8.02
C PRO A 427 -0.74 19.58 7.75
N GLN A 428 -0.13 18.72 8.56
CA GLN A 428 1.23 18.21 8.40
C GLN A 428 1.27 16.74 7.95
N GLY A 429 0.09 16.12 7.77
CA GLY A 429 -0.05 14.83 7.09
C GLY A 429 -0.23 13.61 7.98
N ALA A 430 -0.56 13.78 9.25
CA ALA A 430 -0.94 12.66 10.11
C ALA A 430 -2.36 12.19 9.75
N PRO A 431 -2.59 10.89 9.46
CA PRO A 431 -3.91 10.36 9.14
C PRO A 431 -4.83 10.35 10.38
N GLY A 432 -6.13 10.14 10.16
CA GLY A 432 -7.13 10.07 11.23
C GLY A 432 -7.54 11.43 11.78
N PHE A 433 -7.26 12.52 11.07
CA PHE A 433 -7.63 13.87 11.49
C PHE A 433 -9.14 14.02 11.59
N ILE A 434 -9.63 14.56 12.71
CA ILE A 434 -11.07 14.74 12.98
C ILE A 434 -11.47 16.20 13.16
N GLY A 435 -10.55 17.08 13.55
CA GLY A 435 -10.86 18.46 13.85
C GLY A 435 -9.78 19.19 14.63
N ASN A 436 -10.13 20.31 15.23
CA ASN A 436 -9.21 21.11 16.03
C ASN A 436 -9.61 21.07 17.52
N TYR A 437 -8.60 20.92 18.37
CA TYR A 437 -8.74 21.09 19.80
C TYR A 437 -8.86 22.57 20.17
N ASN A 438 -9.80 22.89 21.06
CA ASN A 438 -10.13 24.27 21.41
C ASN A 438 -9.33 24.82 22.62
N GLY A 439 -8.44 24.03 23.21
CA GLY A 439 -7.61 24.44 24.35
C GLY A 439 -8.31 24.39 25.72
N SER A 440 -9.56 23.92 25.82
CA SER A 440 -10.27 23.81 27.11
C SER A 440 -11.26 22.64 27.17
N GLY A 441 -11.10 21.78 28.17
CA GLY A 441 -11.98 20.63 28.40
C GLY A 441 -11.72 19.47 27.44
N THR A 442 -12.75 18.75 27.03
CA THR A 442 -12.66 17.57 26.14
C THR A 442 -13.10 17.85 24.70
N ALA A 443 -13.43 19.11 24.37
CA ALA A 443 -14.20 19.42 23.18
C ALA A 443 -13.32 19.64 21.94
N ILE A 444 -13.36 18.67 21.02
CA ILE A 444 -12.83 18.80 19.66
C ILE A 444 -13.93 19.41 18.79
N THR A 445 -13.61 20.47 18.06
CA THR A 445 -14.48 20.97 17.00
C THR A 445 -14.19 20.17 15.74
N THR A 446 -15.07 19.22 15.42
CA THR A 446 -14.90 18.37 14.24
C THR A 446 -15.00 19.21 12.97
N THR A 447 -14.03 19.10 12.06
CA THR A 447 -14.00 19.87 10.80
C THR A 447 -14.24 19.01 9.56
N ILE A 448 -14.42 17.70 9.75
CA ILE A 448 -14.68 16.73 8.68
C ILE A 448 -16.10 16.13 8.80
N PRO A 449 -16.66 15.57 7.71
CA PRO A 449 -17.88 14.78 7.79
C PRO A 449 -17.63 13.47 8.54
N MET A 450 -18.04 13.40 9.80
CA MET A 450 -17.81 12.23 10.67
C MET A 450 -18.49 10.94 10.19
N THR A 451 -19.39 11.02 9.21
CA THR A 451 -20.07 9.87 8.56
C THR A 451 -19.35 9.35 7.32
N LYS A 452 -18.29 10.02 6.86
CA LYS A 452 -17.48 9.54 5.74
C LYS A 452 -16.40 8.61 6.27
N TYR A 453 -16.43 7.36 5.80
CA TYR A 453 -15.47 6.33 6.18
C TYR A 453 -14.59 5.95 4.98
N SER A 454 -13.36 5.54 5.25
CA SER A 454 -12.50 4.86 4.29
C SER A 454 -11.66 3.79 4.99
N VAL A 455 -10.87 3.05 4.20
CA VAL A 455 -10.05 1.95 4.67
C VAL A 455 -8.64 2.08 4.11
N SER A 456 -7.69 1.41 4.77
CA SER A 456 -6.29 1.41 4.38
C SER A 456 -6.01 0.48 3.18
N TRP A 457 -5.17 0.93 2.27
CA TRP A 457 -4.46 0.11 1.29
C TRP A 457 -3.04 -0.18 1.80
N PRO A 458 -2.48 -1.40 1.67
CA PRO A 458 -2.99 -2.57 0.94
C PRO A 458 -3.92 -3.52 1.70
N ALA A 459 -4.34 -3.19 2.92
CA ALA A 459 -5.20 -4.06 3.72
C ALA A 459 -6.55 -4.36 3.03
N SER A 460 -7.04 -3.44 2.20
CA SER A 460 -8.28 -3.66 1.44
C SER A 460 -8.17 -4.65 0.28
N SER A 461 -6.97 -5.10 -0.11
CA SER A 461 -6.79 -6.18 -1.09
C SER A 461 -7.49 -7.47 -0.64
N PRO A 462 -8.16 -8.21 -1.55
CA PRO A 462 -8.73 -9.53 -1.23
C PRO A 462 -7.69 -10.66 -1.28
N TYR A 463 -6.44 -10.37 -1.66
CA TYR A 463 -5.35 -11.33 -1.82
C TYR A 463 -4.35 -11.33 -0.66
N VAL A 464 -4.74 -10.73 0.46
CA VAL A 464 -3.95 -10.62 1.69
C VAL A 464 -4.82 -10.97 2.91
N VAL A 465 -4.20 -11.13 4.07
CA VAL A 465 -4.89 -11.16 5.37
C VAL A 465 -4.80 -9.75 5.96
N ALA A 466 -5.95 -9.08 6.14
CA ALA A 466 -6.00 -7.80 6.85
C ALA A 466 -6.15 -8.04 8.34
N VAL A 467 -5.28 -7.42 9.14
CA VAL A 467 -5.18 -7.64 10.58
C VAL A 467 -5.50 -6.35 11.34
N GLY A 468 -6.64 -6.37 12.04
CA GLY A 468 -7.14 -5.28 12.88
C GLY A 468 -6.58 -5.31 14.30
N GLY A 469 -7.07 -4.41 15.14
CA GLY A 469 -6.49 -4.11 16.45
C GLY A 469 -7.48 -4.26 17.60
N THR A 470 -7.00 -4.79 18.71
CA THR A 470 -7.72 -4.90 19.97
C THR A 470 -6.98 -4.18 21.10
N THR A 471 -7.70 -3.84 22.17
CA THR A 471 -7.10 -3.54 23.48
C THR A 471 -7.13 -4.81 24.33
N LEU A 472 -5.96 -5.32 24.71
CA LEU A 472 -5.82 -6.60 25.39
C LEU A 472 -5.82 -6.47 26.93
N ALA A 473 -6.57 -7.32 27.62
CA ALA A 473 -6.41 -7.55 29.05
C ALA A 473 -5.88 -8.95 29.34
N THR A 474 -4.99 -9.05 30.33
CA THR A 474 -4.41 -10.32 30.77
C THR A 474 -4.42 -10.48 32.29
N THR A 475 -4.32 -11.73 32.75
CA THR A 475 -3.92 -12.05 34.13
C THR A 475 -2.48 -12.53 34.11
N ASN A 476 -1.68 -12.07 35.08
CA ASN A 476 -0.24 -12.39 35.18
C ASN A 476 0.56 -12.13 33.89
N ARG A 477 0.17 -11.12 33.09
CA ARG A 477 0.75 -10.73 31.79
C ARG A 477 0.64 -11.73 30.63
N THR A 478 0.51 -13.02 30.86
CA THR A 478 0.59 -14.03 29.77
C THR A 478 -0.70 -14.80 29.54
N THR A 479 -1.71 -14.64 30.40
CA THR A 479 -2.99 -15.34 30.28
C THR A 479 -4.07 -14.38 29.82
N TRP A 480 -4.61 -14.60 28.62
CA TRP A 480 -5.73 -13.81 28.07
C TRP A 480 -6.90 -13.71 29.07
N ALA A 481 -7.42 -12.50 29.28
CA ALA A 481 -8.53 -12.21 30.19
C ALA A 481 -9.66 -11.39 29.54
N GLY A 482 -9.48 -10.95 28.31
CA GLY A 482 -10.48 -10.20 27.54
C GLY A 482 -9.82 -9.33 26.47
N GLU A 483 -10.60 -8.99 25.44
CA GLU A 483 -10.21 -8.03 24.40
C GLU A 483 -11.42 -7.14 24.09
N THR A 484 -11.16 -5.85 23.85
CA THR A 484 -12.12 -4.91 23.26
C THR A 484 -11.58 -4.39 21.93
N VAL A 485 -12.43 -3.71 21.14
CA VAL A 485 -11.96 -2.94 19.98
C VAL A 485 -10.87 -1.96 20.42
N TRP A 486 -9.79 -1.86 19.67
CA TRP A 486 -8.78 -0.84 19.91
C TRP A 486 -9.30 0.54 19.47
N ASN A 487 -9.50 1.41 20.45
CA ASN A 487 -9.74 2.84 20.26
C ASN A 487 -9.20 3.57 21.50
N GLU A 488 -8.08 4.29 21.34
CA GLU A 488 -7.46 5.08 22.41
C GLU A 488 -7.89 6.57 22.36
N GLY A 489 -8.97 6.85 21.62
CA GLY A 489 -9.58 8.16 21.53
C GLY A 489 -8.75 9.14 20.70
N ALA A 490 -8.80 10.42 21.10
CA ALA A 490 -8.19 11.51 20.35
C ALA A 490 -6.89 12.01 21.00
N ALA A 491 -5.96 12.43 20.16
CA ALA A 491 -4.69 13.06 20.55
C ALA A 491 -4.37 14.20 19.59
N TYR A 492 -3.43 15.07 19.97
CA TYR A 492 -2.86 16.02 19.02
C TYR A 492 -2.27 15.24 17.84
N ALA A 493 -2.59 15.69 16.63
CA ALA A 493 -2.17 15.02 15.40
C ALA A 493 -0.69 15.23 15.12
N ASP A 494 -0.18 16.41 15.45
CA ASP A 494 1.13 16.88 15.06
C ASP A 494 1.93 17.29 16.29
N LEU A 495 3.07 16.63 16.51
CA LEU A 495 3.95 16.86 17.64
C LEU A 495 5.32 17.38 17.16
N ASP A 496 5.94 18.25 17.94
CA ASP A 496 7.32 18.70 17.73
C ASP A 496 8.33 17.63 18.20
N PHE A 497 9.62 17.89 17.99
CA PHE A 497 10.70 16.98 18.38
C PHE A 497 10.75 16.70 19.90
N PHE A 498 10.16 17.57 20.73
CA PHE A 498 10.08 17.40 22.18
C PHE A 498 8.78 16.73 22.63
N GLY A 499 7.91 16.34 21.70
CA GLY A 499 6.61 15.71 21.98
C GLY A 499 5.53 16.69 22.41
N ASN A 500 5.72 17.99 22.19
CA ASN A 500 4.69 19.00 22.43
C ASN A 500 3.80 19.17 21.18
N PRO A 501 2.53 19.57 21.34
CA PRO A 501 1.67 19.90 20.20
C PRO A 501 2.30 20.98 19.30
N ALA A 502 2.46 20.65 18.02
CA ALA A 502 2.96 21.59 17.01
C ALA A 502 1.85 22.55 16.55
N ASP A 503 0.60 22.11 16.60
CA ASP A 503 -0.60 22.90 16.40
C ASP A 503 -1.80 22.31 17.17
N ASN A 504 -3.01 22.77 16.87
CA ASN A 504 -4.24 22.32 17.51
C ASN A 504 -4.96 21.21 16.73
N ALA A 505 -4.37 20.65 15.68
CA ALA A 505 -4.98 19.57 14.92
C ALA A 505 -5.12 18.33 15.83
N ALA A 506 -6.25 17.66 15.75
CA ALA A 506 -6.55 16.47 16.53
C ALA A 506 -6.85 15.29 15.59
N ARG A 507 -6.29 14.13 15.92
CA ARG A 507 -6.54 12.86 15.24
C ARG A 507 -7.05 11.80 16.22
N ILE A 508 -7.59 10.72 15.67
CA ILE A 508 -7.87 9.51 16.44
C ILE A 508 -6.76 8.46 16.33
N TRP A 509 -6.71 7.58 17.32
CA TRP A 509 -5.94 6.34 17.33
C TRP A 509 -6.88 5.16 17.58
N ALA A 510 -7.19 4.43 16.51
CA ALA A 510 -8.12 3.30 16.55
C ALA A 510 -7.84 2.35 15.39
N THR A 511 -8.30 1.11 15.53
CA THR A 511 -8.10 0.10 14.48
C THR A 511 -8.79 0.47 13.17
N GLY A 512 -8.07 0.35 12.06
CA GLY A 512 -8.63 0.51 10.73
C GLY A 512 -9.59 -0.63 10.39
N GLY A 513 -10.71 -0.31 9.76
CA GLY A 513 -11.70 -1.31 9.39
C GLY A 513 -12.94 -0.69 8.75
N GLY A 514 -13.63 -1.48 7.93
CA GLY A 514 -14.73 -0.99 7.12
C GLY A 514 -14.92 -1.75 5.82
N VAL A 515 -15.22 -1.03 4.75
CA VAL A 515 -15.57 -1.58 3.43
C VAL A 515 -14.80 -0.81 2.37
N SER A 516 -14.11 -1.53 1.48
CA SER A 516 -13.44 -0.93 0.34
C SER A 516 -14.43 -0.27 -0.62
N SER A 517 -14.05 0.87 -1.18
CA SER A 517 -14.76 1.55 -2.26
C SER A 517 -14.44 0.90 -3.62
N TYR A 518 -13.30 0.24 -3.75
CA TYR A 518 -12.74 -0.21 -5.02
C TYR A 518 -12.84 -1.72 -5.18
N GLU A 519 -12.37 -2.50 -4.19
CA GLU A 519 -12.24 -3.94 -4.29
C GLU A 519 -13.58 -4.66 -4.23
N ALA A 520 -13.80 -5.55 -5.19
CA ALA A 520 -14.98 -6.40 -5.19
C ALA A 520 -14.94 -7.37 -4.00
N VAL A 521 -16.12 -7.68 -3.44
CA VAL A 521 -16.21 -8.73 -2.41
C VAL A 521 -15.74 -10.07 -3.00
N PRO A 522 -14.79 -10.77 -2.35
CA PRO A 522 -14.42 -12.11 -2.79
C PRO A 522 -15.51 -13.12 -2.43
N ALA A 523 -15.69 -14.14 -3.28
CA ALA A 523 -16.78 -15.12 -3.12
C ALA A 523 -16.80 -15.81 -1.75
N TRP A 524 -15.63 -16.07 -1.16
CA TRP A 524 -15.51 -16.66 0.17
C TRP A 524 -16.04 -15.76 1.28
N GLN A 525 -15.97 -14.43 1.12
CA GLN A 525 -16.51 -13.47 2.08
C GLN A 525 -18.03 -13.38 1.93
N THR A 526 -18.54 -13.33 0.70
CA THR A 526 -19.99 -13.36 0.44
C THR A 526 -20.64 -14.65 0.94
N ALA A 527 -19.95 -15.80 0.83
CA ALA A 527 -20.46 -17.09 1.29
C ALA A 527 -20.74 -17.12 2.81
N VAL A 528 -20.04 -16.27 3.59
CA VAL A 528 -20.15 -16.25 5.05
C VAL A 528 -20.91 -15.01 5.56
N LEU A 529 -20.62 -13.83 5.01
CA LEU A 529 -21.25 -12.56 5.43
C LEU A 529 -22.58 -12.28 4.70
N GLY A 530 -22.90 -13.07 3.68
CA GLY A 530 -24.13 -12.95 2.90
C GLY A 530 -24.03 -12.00 1.71
N SER A 531 -25.03 -12.08 0.82
CA SER A 531 -25.06 -11.36 -0.46
C SER A 531 -25.24 -9.85 -0.37
N ALA A 532 -25.49 -9.31 0.83
CA ALA A 532 -25.60 -7.87 1.05
C ALA A 532 -24.23 -7.18 0.99
N VAL A 533 -23.15 -7.88 1.34
CA VAL A 533 -21.78 -7.38 1.19
C VAL A 533 -21.41 -7.39 -0.30
N LYS A 534 -21.06 -6.22 -0.85
CA LYS A 534 -20.74 -6.04 -2.29
C LYS A 534 -19.27 -5.70 -2.57
N LYS A 535 -18.55 -5.30 -1.54
CA LYS A 535 -17.15 -4.86 -1.61
C LYS A 535 -16.36 -5.56 -0.50
N ARG A 536 -15.04 -5.65 -0.66
CA ARG A 536 -14.15 -6.27 0.35
C ARG A 536 -14.33 -5.55 1.68
N ALA A 537 -14.81 -6.27 2.68
CA ALA A 537 -14.97 -5.79 4.05
C ALA A 537 -13.78 -6.23 4.90
N LEU A 538 -13.25 -5.40 5.79
CA LEU A 538 -12.04 -5.68 6.60
C LEU A 538 -12.19 -5.15 8.03
N PRO A 539 -11.38 -5.64 9.00
CA PRO A 539 -10.31 -6.64 8.88
C PRO A 539 -10.82 -8.10 8.77
N ASP A 540 -9.90 -9.04 8.57
CA ASP A 540 -10.24 -10.48 8.56
C ASP A 540 -10.17 -11.07 9.98
N VAL A 541 -9.14 -10.68 10.74
CA VAL A 541 -8.87 -11.06 12.14
C VAL A 541 -8.24 -9.87 12.86
N ALA A 542 -8.07 -9.94 14.18
CA ALA A 542 -7.42 -8.88 14.96
C ALA A 542 -6.58 -9.44 16.12
N PHE A 543 -5.59 -8.69 16.58
CA PHE A 543 -4.76 -8.95 17.76
C PHE A 543 -4.45 -7.63 18.46
N ASP A 544 -3.69 -7.67 19.55
CA ASP A 544 -3.35 -6.49 20.34
C ASP A 544 -2.72 -5.37 19.48
N ALA A 545 -3.19 -4.15 19.72
CA ALA A 545 -2.77 -2.95 19.01
C ALA A 545 -2.81 -1.70 19.87
N ALA A 546 -3.48 -1.69 21.02
CA ALA A 546 -3.48 -0.50 21.87
C ALA A 546 -2.08 -0.24 22.41
N SER A 547 -1.59 1.00 22.32
CA SER A 547 -0.24 1.32 22.83
C SER A 547 -0.16 1.12 24.34
N SER A 548 -1.26 1.36 25.06
CA SER A 548 -1.39 1.09 26.50
C SER A 548 -1.23 -0.39 26.90
N THR A 549 -1.46 -1.33 25.98
CA THR A 549 -1.29 -2.77 26.18
C THR A 549 -0.17 -3.38 25.31
N GLY A 550 0.43 -2.58 24.44
CA GLY A 550 1.29 -3.05 23.36
C GLY A 550 2.63 -3.65 23.78
N ALA A 551 3.48 -3.89 22.78
CA ALA A 551 4.75 -4.58 22.92
C ALA A 551 5.83 -3.70 23.56
N LEU A 552 6.63 -4.31 24.42
CA LEU A 552 7.83 -3.74 25.03
C LEU A 552 9.05 -4.20 24.22
N ILE A 553 9.49 -3.35 23.31
CA ILE A 553 10.54 -3.66 22.32
C ILE A 553 11.81 -2.84 22.57
N VAL A 554 12.89 -3.25 21.91
CA VAL A 554 14.14 -2.48 21.82
C VAL A 554 14.05 -1.53 20.62
N ILE A 555 14.34 -0.24 20.80
CA ILE A 555 14.41 0.74 19.71
C ILE A 555 15.69 1.57 19.89
N GLY A 556 16.58 1.58 18.91
CA GLY A 556 17.83 2.34 18.99
C GLY A 556 18.69 1.96 20.20
N GLY A 557 18.71 0.67 20.55
CA GLY A 557 19.36 0.12 21.73
C GLY A 557 18.64 0.35 23.06
N GLN A 558 17.57 1.14 23.10
CA GLN A 558 16.79 1.38 24.32
C GLN A 558 15.75 0.27 24.49
N ALA A 559 15.87 -0.50 25.57
CA ALA A 559 14.91 -1.55 25.89
C ALA A 559 13.58 -0.98 26.41
N ASP A 560 12.55 -1.83 26.35
CA ASP A 560 11.25 -1.63 26.99
C ASP A 560 10.49 -0.39 26.53
N GLN A 561 10.71 0.00 25.27
CA GLN A 561 9.88 1.00 24.61
C GLN A 561 8.51 0.39 24.29
N GLN A 562 7.44 1.01 24.79
CA GLN A 562 6.08 0.49 24.63
C GLN A 562 5.42 1.02 23.37
N VAL A 563 5.01 0.11 22.49
CA VAL A 563 4.50 0.41 21.15
C VAL A 563 3.31 -0.48 20.80
N GLY A 564 2.29 0.11 20.19
CA GLY A 564 1.15 -0.57 19.59
C GLY A 564 0.96 -0.14 18.13
N GLY A 565 -0.29 0.04 17.72
CA GLY A 565 -0.70 0.15 16.33
C GLY A 565 -1.15 -1.18 15.76
N THR A 566 -1.89 -1.16 14.65
CA THR A 566 -2.10 -2.40 13.88
C THR A 566 -0.80 -2.97 13.32
N SER A 567 0.27 -2.15 13.29
CA SER A 567 1.65 -2.61 13.14
C SER A 567 2.14 -3.60 14.19
N LEU A 568 1.54 -3.68 15.39
CA LEU A 568 1.81 -4.77 16.34
C LEU A 568 0.98 -6.01 16.01
N SER A 569 -0.27 -5.80 15.63
CA SER A 569 -1.22 -6.88 15.42
C SER A 569 -0.85 -7.79 14.23
N SER A 570 -0.41 -7.20 13.11
CA SER A 570 0.04 -7.95 11.94
C SER A 570 1.23 -8.88 12.22
N PRO A 571 2.34 -8.45 12.87
CA PRO A 571 3.44 -9.34 13.22
C PRO A 571 3.07 -10.41 14.26
N ILE A 572 2.11 -10.16 15.16
CA ILE A 572 1.54 -11.22 16.02
C ILE A 572 0.89 -12.32 15.17
N PHE A 573 0.06 -11.95 14.18
CA PHE A 573 -0.49 -12.91 13.23
C PHE A 573 0.61 -13.68 12.50
N VAL A 574 1.60 -12.99 11.96
CA VAL A 574 2.71 -13.59 11.22
C VAL A 574 3.50 -14.57 12.09
N GLY A 575 3.89 -14.18 13.31
CA GLY A 575 4.65 -15.05 14.20
C GLY A 575 3.86 -16.30 14.61
N GLY A 576 2.57 -16.15 14.94
CA GLY A 576 1.70 -17.26 15.32
C GLY A 576 1.40 -18.21 14.16
N PHE A 577 1.09 -17.67 12.98
CA PHE A 577 0.79 -18.47 11.79
C PHE A 577 2.06 -19.11 11.20
N ALA A 578 3.24 -18.50 11.37
CA ALA A 578 4.51 -19.13 10.99
C ALA A 578 4.77 -20.44 11.77
N ARG A 579 4.30 -20.55 13.03
CA ARG A 579 4.34 -21.80 13.79
C ARG A 579 3.38 -22.85 13.22
N ILE A 580 2.20 -22.43 12.76
CA ILE A 580 1.27 -23.32 12.04
C ILE A 580 1.96 -23.86 10.78
N GLU A 581 2.58 -23.00 9.96
CA GLU A 581 3.30 -23.46 8.76
C GLU A 581 4.44 -24.42 9.08
N SER A 582 5.23 -24.15 10.13
CA SER A 582 6.30 -25.07 10.55
C SER A 582 5.77 -26.42 11.05
N ALA A 583 4.59 -26.45 11.67
CA ALA A 583 3.91 -27.69 12.05
C ALA A 583 3.37 -28.46 10.84
N HIS A 584 3.01 -27.75 9.76
CA HIS A 584 2.36 -28.30 8.56
C HIS A 584 3.27 -28.28 7.32
N ASN A 585 4.58 -28.19 7.49
CA ASN A 585 5.58 -28.25 6.40
C ASN A 585 5.43 -27.18 5.31
N ASN A 586 5.00 -25.97 5.68
CA ASN A 586 4.87 -24.80 4.79
C ASN A 586 3.86 -24.98 3.63
N VAL A 587 2.86 -25.86 3.77
CA VAL A 587 1.92 -26.21 2.69
C VAL A 587 0.65 -25.36 2.65
N ILE A 588 0.43 -24.44 3.58
CA ILE A 588 -0.83 -23.67 3.63
C ILE A 588 -0.65 -22.38 2.82
N GLY A 589 -1.50 -22.10 1.83
CA GLY A 589 -1.46 -20.83 1.08
C GLY A 589 -2.24 -19.72 1.79
N LEU A 590 -2.59 -18.67 1.05
CA LEU A 590 -3.43 -17.57 1.55
C LEU A 590 -4.69 -18.14 2.26
N PRO A 591 -4.83 -17.93 3.59
CA PRO A 591 -5.78 -18.70 4.38
C PRO A 591 -7.17 -18.07 4.45
N THR A 592 -7.41 -16.89 3.88
CA THR A 592 -8.67 -16.12 4.04
C THR A 592 -9.93 -16.95 3.76
N SER A 593 -10.01 -17.60 2.60
CA SER A 593 -11.14 -18.49 2.26
C SER A 593 -11.37 -19.60 3.29
N CYS A 594 -10.27 -20.19 3.78
CA CYS A 594 -10.30 -21.25 4.78
C CYS A 594 -10.72 -20.73 6.17
N LEU A 595 -10.18 -19.58 6.58
CA LEU A 595 -10.52 -18.91 7.84
C LEU A 595 -12.00 -18.56 7.86
N TYR A 596 -12.54 -17.89 6.84
CA TYR A 596 -13.95 -17.50 6.82
C TYR A 596 -14.90 -18.69 7.02
N ARG A 597 -14.62 -19.85 6.39
CA ARG A 597 -15.40 -21.08 6.62
C ARG A 597 -15.23 -21.66 8.04
N LYS A 598 -13.99 -21.76 8.54
CA LYS A 598 -13.69 -22.39 9.83
C LYS A 598 -14.14 -21.53 11.02
N LEU A 599 -13.86 -20.23 10.99
CA LEU A 599 -14.12 -19.33 12.12
C LEU A 599 -15.62 -19.07 12.29
N SER A 600 -16.37 -18.95 11.19
CA SER A 600 -17.84 -18.82 11.25
C SER A 600 -18.55 -20.07 11.77
N SER A 601 -18.00 -21.26 11.52
CA SER A 601 -18.58 -22.54 11.97
C SER A 601 -18.10 -23.00 13.34
N ASN A 602 -16.97 -22.49 13.83
CA ASN A 602 -16.37 -22.91 15.09
C ASN A 602 -15.80 -21.74 15.90
N LYS A 603 -16.63 -21.21 16.81
CA LYS A 603 -16.27 -20.12 17.71
C LYS A 603 -15.10 -20.44 18.66
N ALA A 604 -14.76 -21.70 18.87
CA ALA A 604 -13.63 -22.07 19.74
C ALA A 604 -12.27 -21.74 19.12
N LEU A 605 -12.22 -21.42 17.82
CA LEU A 605 -11.00 -21.05 17.10
C LEU A 605 -10.62 -19.59 17.28
N VAL A 606 -11.52 -18.76 17.81
CA VAL A 606 -11.31 -17.32 18.00
C VAL A 606 -11.61 -16.86 19.42
N ARG A 607 -11.22 -15.62 19.73
CA ARG A 607 -11.78 -14.81 20.80
C ARG A 607 -12.58 -13.68 20.13
N ASP A 608 -13.89 -13.86 20.13
CA ASP A 608 -14.86 -12.93 19.53
C ASP A 608 -14.93 -11.63 20.37
N VAL A 609 -14.75 -10.47 19.74
CA VAL A 609 -14.72 -9.17 20.41
C VAL A 609 -16.08 -8.51 20.26
N THR A 610 -16.91 -8.56 21.30
CA THR A 610 -18.30 -8.07 21.24
C THR A 610 -18.58 -6.87 22.15
N ALA A 611 -17.53 -6.34 22.77
CA ALA A 611 -17.57 -5.29 23.78
C ALA A 611 -17.95 -3.92 23.18
N SER A 612 -18.84 -3.14 23.82
CA SER A 612 -19.38 -1.87 23.30
C SER A 612 -18.33 -0.73 23.16
N SER A 613 -17.60 -0.74 22.06
CA SER A 613 -16.77 0.37 21.57
C SER A 613 -17.04 0.56 20.07
N ASN A 614 -16.25 1.37 19.38
CA ASN A 614 -16.25 1.53 17.93
C ASN A 614 -14.85 1.88 17.45
N ASN A 615 -14.61 1.76 16.15
CA ASN A 615 -13.39 2.23 15.49
C ASN A 615 -13.47 3.67 14.94
N GLY A 616 -14.32 4.52 15.53
CA GLY A 616 -14.53 5.91 15.12
C GLY A 616 -14.41 6.91 16.27
N TYR A 617 -15.08 8.06 16.14
CA TYR A 617 -15.09 9.09 17.18
C TYR A 617 -16.51 9.33 17.68
N GLY A 618 -16.70 9.29 19.00
CA GLY A 618 -18.00 9.45 19.64
C GLY A 618 -18.98 8.35 19.20
N GLN A 619 -20.10 8.74 18.58
CA GLN A 619 -21.13 7.80 18.12
C GLN A 619 -20.89 7.25 16.71
N TYR A 620 -19.88 7.74 16.00
CA TYR A 620 -19.54 7.36 14.63
C TYR A 620 -18.54 6.20 14.62
N GLY A 621 -18.33 5.59 13.46
CA GLY A 621 -17.60 4.34 13.32
C GLY A 621 -18.53 3.13 13.19
N TYR A 622 -17.92 1.97 12.97
CA TYR A 622 -18.61 0.69 13.04
C TYR A 622 -18.75 0.24 14.49
N LYS A 623 -19.59 -0.76 14.72
CA LYS A 623 -19.79 -1.31 16.07
C LYS A 623 -19.49 -2.80 16.03
N PRO A 624 -18.84 -3.34 17.07
CA PRO A 624 -18.55 -4.75 17.15
C PRO A 624 -19.85 -5.55 17.25
N ALA A 625 -19.80 -6.76 16.73
CA ALA A 625 -20.95 -7.66 16.66
C ALA A 625 -20.51 -9.10 16.93
N THR A 626 -21.45 -9.95 17.36
CA THR A 626 -21.14 -11.38 17.48
C THR A 626 -20.75 -11.97 16.13
N GLY A 627 -19.57 -12.59 16.06
CA GLY A 627 -19.06 -13.19 14.84
C GLY A 627 -18.08 -12.28 14.12
N TRP A 628 -18.34 -11.99 12.84
CA TRP A 628 -17.50 -11.08 12.07
C TRP A 628 -18.03 -9.65 12.14
N ASP A 629 -17.16 -8.68 12.38
CA ASP A 629 -17.48 -7.24 12.31
C ASP A 629 -16.38 -6.40 11.63
N HIS A 630 -16.69 -5.13 11.38
CA HIS A 630 -15.78 -4.19 10.70
C HIS A 630 -14.69 -3.62 11.61
N ASP A 631 -14.71 -3.93 12.90
CA ASP A 631 -13.73 -3.42 13.85
C ASP A 631 -12.57 -4.42 14.02
N THR A 632 -12.90 -5.70 14.21
CA THR A 632 -11.96 -6.76 14.59
C THR A 632 -12.04 -8.01 13.70
N GLY A 633 -12.91 -8.01 12.69
CA GLY A 633 -13.12 -9.18 11.86
C GLY A 633 -13.72 -10.30 12.70
N PHE A 634 -13.14 -11.50 12.67
CA PHE A 634 -13.54 -12.59 13.57
C PHE A 634 -12.95 -12.49 15.00
N GLY A 635 -12.19 -11.43 15.31
CA GLY A 635 -11.40 -11.31 16.54
C GLY A 635 -10.08 -12.09 16.47
N SER A 636 -9.50 -12.39 17.64
CA SER A 636 -8.15 -12.97 17.73
C SER A 636 -8.13 -14.48 17.60
N LEU A 637 -7.12 -15.01 16.90
CA LEU A 637 -7.01 -16.46 16.65
C LEU A 637 -6.46 -17.19 17.87
N GLN A 638 -6.98 -18.39 18.12
CA GLN A 638 -6.36 -19.36 19.02
C GLN A 638 -5.48 -20.32 18.20
N PHE A 639 -4.20 -19.99 18.04
CA PHE A 639 -3.31 -20.62 17.03
C PHE A 639 -3.22 -22.14 17.15
N SER A 640 -3.02 -22.70 18.35
CA SER A 640 -2.95 -24.17 18.52
C SER A 640 -4.26 -24.87 18.13
N LYS A 641 -5.41 -24.25 18.43
CA LYS A 641 -6.72 -24.81 18.07
C LYS A 641 -6.96 -24.72 16.58
N LEU A 642 -6.59 -23.60 15.95
CA LEU A 642 -6.67 -23.43 14.50
C LEU A 642 -5.77 -24.44 13.78
N SER A 643 -4.53 -24.62 14.26
CA SER A 643 -3.56 -25.58 13.70
C SER A 643 -4.10 -27.01 13.67
N ALA A 644 -4.81 -27.44 14.71
CA ALA A 644 -5.40 -28.78 14.80
C ALA A 644 -6.52 -29.05 13.78
N THR A 645 -6.94 -28.04 13.01
CA THR A 645 -7.96 -28.19 11.97
C THR A 645 -7.40 -28.36 10.56
N TYR A 646 -6.08 -28.19 10.39
CA TYR A 646 -5.34 -28.53 9.17
C TYR A 646 -4.86 -29.98 9.28
#